data_AF-A0A436BGV4-F1
#
_entry.id   AF-A0A436BGV4-F1
#
_cell.length_a   1.000
_cell.length_b   1.000
_cell.length_c   1.000
_cell.angle_alpha   90.00
_cell.angle_beta   90.00
_cell.angle_gamma   90.00
#
_symmetry.space_group_name_H-M   'P 1'
#
loop_
_entity.id
_entity.type
_entity.pdbx_description
1 polymer ?
#
loop_
_entity_poly.entity_id
_entity_poly.type
_entity_poly.pdbx_seq_one_letter_code
_entity_poly.pdbx_strand_id
1 'polypeptide(L)'
;VRVDADGSGSGWPKLYFSGTDAANPVSAQDLSITVGRGDLNFQGNATAGAATIVLAQDGYGGLNFGTGTDAGTASITNQGGGFIAFTGASADQATIVNDGLGIPYYFSRTTFDDDYSSNEFSSAGDATITNRNGGSTTFYGHSDGGAATLVNEAGGTLDFQQASQAAHATILNGAGGSVLVRFRDQDSVLDVGSLSGDGAIQIDDSQLAPQLSLGSLGHDDVIGGTISGNGSLTKTGTGKLTLNGQNSYAGLTTVGMETLVVGDDGHGTASLAGDVTVDSGARLGGIGTIGGNVTILGTHGVGNSIGVQTVGGNYVNHGIFEVEATPAGADRLIVGGTVDISGATLNLVLTPATAESWNLLNGPYTIIQNNGAADVAGTFASVGDLNDLLFLDHLLNYQGGDGNDITLTLARNDVAVANVATTRNQVATAGALDRLGEGNALARAMLLMTDEDAARLALDAASGEVHASAKGMLIEDSRFVADAATARVRAAMGDVAAPAMPVMAYGEGGPELVEADTSRFVVWGQAFGSWGTASGDGNAAGLDRSTGGFLAGGDTAIGEAWRVGMLTGYSHASFDVDDRASSGSSDSYQIGLYGGGQWDGLGLRGGVAYSWNRIDTSRNVVVPGFADALTAKYDAGTAQVFGEAGYRVETRMAAFEPFAGLAYV
;
A
#
# COMPACT_ATOMS: atom_id res chain seq x y z
N VAL A 1 17.28 60.25 -1.66
CA VAL A 1 18.29 59.76 -2.62
C VAL A 1 19.43 60.77 -2.72
N ARG A 2 20.67 60.36 -2.52
CA ARG A 2 21.88 61.22 -2.60
C ARG A 2 22.91 60.56 -3.52
N VAL A 3 23.54 61.35 -4.39
CA VAL A 3 24.67 60.91 -5.22
C VAL A 3 25.91 61.63 -4.72
N ASP A 4 26.93 60.88 -4.31
CA ASP A 4 28.25 61.41 -4.01
C ASP A 4 29.18 61.13 -5.20
N ALA A 5 29.47 62.18 -5.97
CA ALA A 5 30.52 62.16 -6.98
C ALA A 5 31.85 62.56 -6.34
N ASP A 6 32.90 61.76 -6.57
CA ASP A 6 34.23 61.89 -5.98
C ASP A 6 34.74 63.35 -5.91
N GLY A 7 34.91 63.85 -4.69
CA GLY A 7 35.49 65.15 -4.40
C GLY A 7 36.95 65.10 -3.96
N SER A 8 37.58 63.92 -3.79
CA SER A 8 38.96 63.84 -3.29
C SER A 8 39.65 62.47 -3.49
N GLY A 9 39.74 61.99 -4.73
CA GLY A 9 40.98 61.39 -5.25
C GLY A 9 41.29 59.92 -4.93
N SER A 10 40.33 59.11 -4.47
CA SER A 10 40.51 57.64 -4.42
C SER A 10 39.23 56.78 -4.36
N GLY A 11 38.03 57.36 -4.38
CA GLY A 11 36.77 56.64 -4.11
C GLY A 11 35.90 56.39 -5.35
N TRP A 12 35.22 55.23 -5.37
CA TRP A 12 34.24 54.87 -6.40
C TRP A 12 32.92 55.63 -6.13
N PRO A 13 32.14 56.04 -7.16
CA PRO A 13 30.90 56.81 -6.99
C PRO A 13 29.86 56.06 -6.18
N LYS A 14 29.07 56.77 -5.37
CA LYS A 14 28.07 56.15 -4.46
C LYS A 14 26.67 56.77 -4.63
N LEU A 15 25.67 55.91 -4.71
CA LEU A 15 24.25 56.25 -4.70
C LEU A 15 23.62 55.74 -3.40
N TYR A 16 22.95 56.62 -2.66
CA TYR A 16 22.29 56.30 -1.39
C TYR A 16 20.78 56.47 -1.47
N PHE A 17 20.05 55.42 -1.11
CA PHE A 17 18.65 55.45 -0.68
C PHE A 17 18.64 55.36 0.84
N SER A 18 18.27 56.45 1.51
CA SER A 18 18.25 56.52 2.97
C SER A 18 16.93 57.09 3.46
N GLY A 19 16.27 56.34 4.34
CA GLY A 19 15.06 56.77 5.06
C GLY A 19 15.36 56.91 6.56
N THR A 20 14.63 57.80 7.24
CA THR A 20 14.65 57.90 8.72
C THR A 20 13.25 57.84 9.33
N ASP A 21 12.20 57.78 8.50
CA ASP A 21 10.80 57.77 8.91
C ASP A 21 10.14 56.47 8.47
N ALA A 22 9.89 55.58 9.43
CA ALA A 22 9.25 54.27 9.21
C ALA A 22 7.87 54.38 8.54
N ALA A 23 7.15 55.50 8.67
CA ALA A 23 5.86 55.69 8.04
C ALA A 23 5.95 56.00 6.53
N ASN A 24 7.12 56.44 6.05
CA ASN A 24 7.36 56.82 4.66
C ASN A 24 8.72 56.24 4.19
N PRO A 25 8.82 54.92 3.96
CA PRO A 25 10.06 54.30 3.53
C PRO A 25 10.53 54.83 2.19
N VAL A 26 11.85 55.01 2.07
CA VAL A 26 12.49 55.41 0.82
C VAL A 26 12.68 54.18 -0.04
N SER A 27 12.00 54.13 -1.18
CA SER A 27 12.01 52.95 -2.04
C SER A 27 12.65 53.21 -3.41
N ALA A 28 13.33 52.20 -3.95
CA ALA A 28 13.75 52.12 -5.35
C ALA A 28 12.71 51.42 -6.25
N GLN A 29 11.45 51.33 -5.80
CA GLN A 29 10.34 50.68 -6.50
C GLN A 29 10.34 50.95 -8.00
N ASP A 30 10.28 49.87 -8.79
CA ASP A 30 10.20 49.85 -10.25
C ASP A 30 11.35 50.55 -11.00
N LEU A 31 12.46 50.85 -10.33
CA LEU A 31 13.66 51.40 -10.98
C LEU A 31 14.46 50.30 -11.69
N SER A 32 15.06 50.66 -12.82
CA SER A 32 16.11 49.88 -13.47
C SER A 32 17.46 50.54 -13.19
N ILE A 33 18.34 49.84 -12.46
CA ILE A 33 19.63 50.36 -12.01
C ILE A 33 20.74 49.44 -12.49
N THR A 34 21.75 50.02 -13.17
CA THR A 34 22.98 49.31 -13.51
C THR A 34 24.14 49.91 -12.72
N VAL A 35 24.77 49.09 -11.90
CA VAL A 35 25.94 49.45 -11.10
C VAL A 35 27.18 48.96 -11.84
N GLY A 36 27.94 49.90 -12.41
CA GLY A 36 29.28 49.62 -12.95
C GLY A 36 30.32 49.69 -11.85
N ARG A 37 31.26 50.64 -12.00
CA ARG A 37 32.23 50.98 -10.95
C ARG A 37 31.61 51.95 -9.94
N GLY A 38 31.05 51.45 -8.83
CA GLY A 38 30.45 52.26 -7.76
C GLY A 38 29.65 51.44 -6.74
N ASP A 39 29.08 52.12 -5.74
CA ASP A 39 28.23 51.51 -4.72
C ASP A 39 26.78 52.02 -4.80
N LEU A 40 25.81 51.11 -4.77
CA LEU A 40 24.40 51.38 -4.47
C LEU A 40 24.13 50.98 -3.02
N ASN A 41 23.65 51.91 -2.19
CA ASN A 41 23.51 51.72 -0.76
C ASN A 41 22.07 52.01 -0.31
N PHE A 42 21.46 51.08 0.39
CA PHE A 42 20.21 51.23 1.12
C PHE A 42 20.52 51.33 2.61
N GLN A 43 19.95 52.34 3.29
CA GLN A 43 20.18 52.59 4.72
C GLN A 43 18.90 53.06 5.44
N GLY A 44 18.84 52.79 6.75
CA GLY A 44 17.70 53.13 7.58
C GLY A 44 16.52 52.25 7.21
N ASN A 45 15.37 52.83 6.90
CA ASN A 45 14.18 52.07 6.50
C ASN A 45 13.95 52.11 4.98
N ALA A 46 15.04 52.07 4.20
CA ALA A 46 14.96 52.05 2.75
C ALA A 46 14.78 50.62 2.20
N THR A 47 14.11 50.49 1.05
CA THR A 47 13.86 49.21 0.38
C THR A 47 14.21 49.28 -1.11
N ALA A 48 14.68 48.18 -1.69
CA ALA A 48 14.81 48.08 -3.14
C ALA A 48 13.44 47.95 -3.86
N GLY A 49 12.38 47.56 -3.16
CA GLY A 49 11.05 47.33 -3.76
C GLY A 49 11.12 46.32 -4.91
N ALA A 50 10.37 46.55 -5.99
CA ALA A 50 10.46 45.72 -7.20
C ALA A 50 11.51 46.21 -8.22
N ALA A 51 12.63 46.78 -7.77
CA ALA A 51 13.69 47.24 -8.67
C ALA A 51 14.32 46.10 -9.48
N THR A 52 14.79 46.42 -10.69
CA THR A 52 15.72 45.58 -11.46
C THR A 52 17.13 46.14 -11.31
N ILE A 53 18.02 45.40 -10.65
CA ILE A 53 19.38 45.84 -10.34
C ILE A 53 20.38 44.90 -11.02
N VAL A 54 21.33 45.46 -11.77
CA VAL A 54 22.41 44.70 -12.43
C VAL A 54 23.74 45.26 -11.99
N LEU A 55 24.58 44.43 -11.36
CA LEU A 55 26.00 44.73 -11.16
C LEU A 55 26.75 44.25 -12.40
N ALA A 56 27.29 45.20 -13.17
CA ALA A 56 27.82 44.97 -14.52
C ALA A 56 29.25 44.39 -14.51
N GLN A 57 29.61 43.75 -15.63
CA GLN A 57 30.95 43.20 -15.88
C GLN A 57 32.09 44.22 -15.65
N ASP A 58 33.22 43.76 -15.10
CA ASP A 58 34.44 44.54 -14.78
C ASP A 58 34.25 45.71 -13.79
N GLY A 59 33.08 45.71 -13.14
CA GLY A 59 32.58 46.80 -12.33
C GLY A 59 32.99 46.75 -10.87
N TYR A 60 33.37 45.61 -10.27
CA TYR A 60 33.60 45.49 -8.81
C TYR A 60 32.57 46.28 -7.96
N GLY A 61 31.34 46.41 -8.48
CA GLY A 61 30.33 47.30 -7.94
C GLY A 61 29.74 46.73 -6.66
N GLY A 62 29.42 47.60 -5.70
CA GLY A 62 28.78 47.22 -4.45
C GLY A 62 27.28 47.46 -4.48
N LEU A 63 26.50 46.51 -3.96
CA LEU A 63 25.11 46.72 -3.55
C LEU A 63 24.99 46.39 -2.06
N ASN A 64 24.76 47.41 -1.25
CA ASN A 64 24.80 47.27 0.20
C ASN A 64 23.42 47.58 0.80
N PHE A 65 22.90 46.65 1.59
CA PHE A 65 21.71 46.78 2.42
C PHE A 65 22.17 46.81 3.88
N GLY A 66 22.01 47.95 4.54
CA GLY A 66 22.34 48.11 5.95
C GLY A 66 21.17 47.81 6.89
N THR A 67 21.45 47.93 8.18
CA THR A 67 20.55 47.77 9.33
C THR A 67 19.15 48.34 9.05
N GLY A 68 18.12 47.49 9.19
CA GLY A 68 16.71 47.84 9.00
C GLY A 68 16.22 47.97 7.54
N THR A 69 17.03 47.58 6.55
CA THR A 69 16.65 47.62 5.13
C THR A 69 16.30 46.25 4.56
N ASP A 70 15.61 46.27 3.42
CA ASP A 70 15.24 45.06 2.69
C ASP A 70 15.40 45.19 1.16
N ALA A 71 15.57 44.05 0.50
CA ALA A 71 15.56 43.97 -0.97
C ALA A 71 14.15 43.87 -1.58
N GLY A 72 13.09 43.79 -0.78
CA GLY A 72 11.72 43.64 -1.23
C GLY A 72 11.54 42.48 -2.21
N THR A 73 10.97 42.76 -3.38
CA THR A 73 10.80 41.79 -4.47
C THR A 73 11.74 42.08 -5.64
N ALA A 74 12.93 42.63 -5.37
CA ALA A 74 13.84 43.08 -6.41
C ALA A 74 14.39 41.91 -7.24
N SER A 75 14.64 42.16 -8.52
CA SER A 75 15.40 41.26 -9.39
C SER A 75 16.85 41.75 -9.47
N ILE A 76 17.77 41.00 -8.88
CA ILE A 76 19.17 41.39 -8.72
C ILE A 76 20.07 40.40 -9.47
N THR A 77 20.84 40.91 -10.44
CA THR A 77 21.84 40.13 -11.17
C THR A 77 23.23 40.64 -10.82
N ASN A 78 24.02 39.77 -10.18
CA ASN A 78 25.39 40.04 -9.76
C ASN A 78 26.39 39.35 -10.70
N GLN A 79 27.11 40.14 -11.51
CA GLN A 79 28.07 39.67 -12.50
C GLN A 79 29.42 40.36 -12.38
N GLY A 80 30.48 39.72 -12.90
CA GLY A 80 31.79 40.34 -13.10
C GLY A 80 32.54 40.75 -11.83
N GLY A 81 32.39 40.00 -10.74
CA GLY A 81 33.06 40.26 -9.46
C GLY A 81 32.37 41.32 -8.60
N GLY A 82 31.08 41.57 -8.83
CA GLY A 82 30.27 42.43 -7.98
C GLY A 82 30.01 41.83 -6.60
N PHE A 83 29.72 42.71 -5.64
CA PHE A 83 29.49 42.34 -4.24
C PHE A 83 28.13 42.84 -3.77
N ILE A 84 27.32 41.92 -3.24
CA ILE A 84 26.07 42.24 -2.54
C ILE A 84 26.28 41.96 -1.05
N ALA A 85 25.97 42.92 -0.20
CA ALA A 85 26.02 42.77 1.25
C ALA A 85 24.67 43.07 1.89
N PHE A 86 24.23 42.16 2.75
CA PHE A 86 23.18 42.38 3.74
C PHE A 86 23.85 42.40 5.11
N THR A 87 23.71 43.50 5.84
CA THR A 87 24.32 43.69 7.17
C THR A 87 23.25 44.23 8.12
N GLY A 88 22.69 43.36 8.97
CA GLY A 88 21.46 43.65 9.72
C GLY A 88 20.24 43.83 8.79
N ALA A 89 20.20 43.15 7.65
CA ALA A 89 19.23 43.40 6.59
C ALA A 89 18.61 42.11 6.03
N SER A 90 17.49 42.23 5.31
CA SER A 90 16.79 41.09 4.72
C SER A 90 16.81 41.11 3.18
N ALA A 91 17.00 39.95 2.55
CA ALA A 91 16.71 39.80 1.12
C ALA A 91 15.19 39.70 0.81
N ASP A 92 14.35 39.58 1.85
CA ASP A 92 12.88 39.48 1.74
C ASP A 92 12.46 38.47 0.65
N GLN A 93 11.79 38.90 -0.42
CA GLN A 93 11.31 38.04 -1.51
C GLN A 93 12.09 38.27 -2.82
N ALA A 94 13.33 38.76 -2.72
CA ALA A 94 14.12 39.09 -3.90
C ALA A 94 14.51 37.84 -4.72
N THR A 95 14.75 38.04 -6.00
CA THR A 95 15.43 37.06 -6.85
C THR A 95 16.87 37.53 -7.08
N ILE A 96 17.84 36.78 -6.58
CA ILE A 96 19.26 37.13 -6.66
C ILE A 96 19.99 36.07 -7.49
N VAL A 97 20.73 36.50 -8.51
CA VAL A 97 21.59 35.64 -9.31
C VAL A 97 23.04 36.06 -9.13
N ASN A 98 23.85 35.20 -8.52
CA ASN A 98 25.30 35.35 -8.45
C ASN A 98 25.94 34.53 -9.59
N ASP A 99 26.41 35.22 -10.61
CA ASP A 99 27.05 34.61 -11.78
C ASP A 99 28.50 35.07 -11.89
N GLY A 100 29.44 34.18 -11.58
CA GLY A 100 30.88 34.44 -11.70
C GLY A 100 31.39 34.42 -13.15
N LEU A 101 30.52 34.12 -14.12
CA LEU A 101 30.81 34.06 -15.56
C LEU A 101 31.89 33.02 -15.94
N GLY A 102 32.30 32.16 -15.00
CA GLY A 102 33.34 31.15 -15.20
C GLY A 102 34.74 31.74 -15.31
N ILE A 103 34.93 33.00 -14.93
CA ILE A 103 36.21 33.70 -15.06
C ILE A 103 36.99 33.53 -13.74
N PRO A 104 38.20 32.95 -13.77
CA PRO A 104 39.05 32.88 -12.58
C PRO A 104 39.25 34.27 -11.96
N TYR A 105 39.18 34.37 -10.63
CA TYR A 105 39.36 35.59 -9.82
C TYR A 105 38.19 36.59 -9.79
N TYR A 106 37.15 36.44 -10.62
CA TYR A 106 35.93 37.24 -10.53
C TYR A 106 34.83 36.45 -9.83
N PHE A 107 34.73 36.63 -8.51
CA PHE A 107 33.70 35.97 -7.70
C PHE A 107 32.56 36.96 -7.47
N SER A 108 31.45 36.76 -8.18
CA SER A 108 30.21 37.46 -7.88
C SER A 108 29.66 36.89 -6.59
N ARG A 109 29.63 37.70 -5.51
CA ARG A 109 29.30 37.22 -4.17
C ARG A 109 28.15 38.00 -3.54
N THR A 110 27.20 37.26 -2.96
CA THR A 110 26.25 37.78 -1.96
C THR A 110 26.72 37.36 -0.57
N THR A 111 26.66 38.26 0.41
CA THR A 111 27.00 37.95 1.80
C THR A 111 25.93 38.47 2.74
N PHE A 112 25.48 37.59 3.63
CA PHE A 112 24.69 37.92 4.81
C PHE A 112 25.63 37.90 6.01
N ASP A 113 25.81 39.05 6.64
CA ASP A 113 26.67 39.23 7.81
C ASP A 113 25.89 39.95 8.91
N ASP A 114 26.21 39.68 10.17
CA ASP A 114 25.56 40.34 11.29
C ASP A 114 26.01 41.80 11.40
N ASP A 115 25.09 42.68 11.78
CA ASP A 115 25.50 43.96 12.33
C ASP A 115 25.69 43.81 13.85
N TYR A 116 26.89 43.42 14.25
CA TYR A 116 27.27 43.30 15.66
C TYR A 116 27.07 44.58 16.47
N SER A 117 27.01 45.75 15.81
CA SER A 117 26.84 47.03 16.50
C SER A 117 25.40 47.32 16.89
N SER A 118 24.43 46.80 16.13
CA SER A 118 22.99 46.96 16.38
C SER A 118 22.32 45.70 16.91
N ASN A 119 23.04 44.56 16.94
CA ASN A 119 22.50 43.25 17.31
C ASN A 119 21.33 42.83 16.42
N GLU A 120 21.42 43.17 15.13
CA GLU A 120 20.51 42.74 14.07
C GLU A 120 21.17 41.65 13.22
N PHE A 121 20.45 40.55 13.03
CA PHE A 121 20.88 39.43 12.20
C PHE A 121 20.42 39.64 10.76
N SER A 122 21.27 39.28 9.81
CA SER A 122 20.89 39.30 8.40
C SER A 122 20.13 38.04 8.02
N SER A 123 19.15 38.15 7.13
CA SER A 123 18.36 37.00 6.66
C SER A 123 18.15 36.99 5.16
N ALA A 124 18.21 35.80 4.55
CA ALA A 124 17.79 35.65 3.16
C ALA A 124 16.25 35.67 2.97
N GLY A 125 15.46 35.73 4.05
CA GLY A 125 14.01 35.86 3.95
C GLY A 125 13.36 34.71 3.19
N ASP A 126 12.47 35.02 2.26
CA ASP A 126 11.81 34.09 1.33
C ASP A 126 12.42 34.20 -0.09
N ALA A 127 13.66 34.67 -0.20
CA ALA A 127 14.29 34.96 -1.48
C ALA A 127 14.56 33.69 -2.30
N THR A 128 14.73 33.87 -3.62
CA THR A 128 15.35 32.85 -4.48
C THR A 128 16.75 33.31 -4.83
N ILE A 129 17.77 32.56 -4.41
CA ILE A 129 19.18 32.91 -4.65
C ILE A 129 19.84 31.81 -5.48
N THR A 130 20.32 32.13 -6.67
CA THR A 130 21.01 31.19 -7.56
C THR A 130 22.49 31.53 -7.68
N ASN A 131 23.35 30.57 -7.39
CA ASN A 131 24.81 30.66 -7.56
C ASN A 131 25.24 29.79 -8.75
N ARG A 132 26.02 30.36 -9.67
CA ARG A 132 26.51 29.62 -10.85
C ARG A 132 27.86 30.14 -11.35
N ASN A 133 28.58 29.31 -12.10
CA ASN A 133 29.81 29.70 -12.81
C ASN A 133 30.86 30.42 -11.91
N GLY A 134 31.05 30.00 -10.67
CA GLY A 134 31.94 30.65 -9.69
C GLY A 134 31.29 31.73 -8.83
N GLY A 135 30.00 31.99 -9.03
CA GLY A 135 29.20 32.84 -8.14
C GLY A 135 28.96 32.17 -6.79
N SER A 136 28.79 32.97 -5.74
CA SER A 136 28.66 32.46 -4.38
C SER A 136 27.68 33.24 -3.50
N THR A 137 27.12 32.55 -2.52
CA THR A 137 26.41 33.13 -1.38
C THR A 137 27.06 32.66 -0.09
N THR A 138 27.37 33.59 0.81
CA THR A 138 27.95 33.31 2.11
C THR A 138 27.03 33.80 3.23
N PHE A 139 26.75 32.92 4.20
CA PHE A 139 26.15 33.25 5.48
C PHE A 139 27.24 33.24 6.56
N TYR A 140 27.38 34.35 7.26
CA TYR A 140 28.39 34.58 8.31
C TYR A 140 27.72 35.06 9.60
N GLY A 141 28.39 34.95 10.76
CA GLY A 141 27.79 35.31 12.05
C GLY A 141 26.63 34.38 12.43
N HIS A 142 25.54 34.97 12.89
CA HIS A 142 24.25 34.36 13.25
C HIS A 142 23.20 34.63 12.16
N SER A 143 23.64 34.89 10.93
CA SER A 143 22.72 35.09 9.81
C SER A 143 21.88 33.83 9.53
N ASP A 144 20.68 34.05 8.99
CA ASP A 144 19.66 33.03 8.80
C ASP A 144 19.26 32.91 7.32
N GLY A 145 19.25 31.69 6.79
CA GLY A 145 18.77 31.37 5.44
C GLY A 145 17.29 31.69 5.21
N GLY A 146 16.51 31.98 6.26
CA GLY A 146 15.07 32.20 6.19
C GLY A 146 14.35 30.99 5.60
N ALA A 147 13.21 31.22 4.95
CA ALA A 147 12.55 30.22 4.11
C ALA A 147 12.98 30.32 2.63
N ALA A 148 14.18 30.83 2.38
CA ALA A 148 14.69 31.04 1.03
C ALA A 148 14.88 29.73 0.27
N THR A 149 14.79 29.83 -1.06
CA THR A 149 15.24 28.78 -1.98
C THR A 149 16.65 29.12 -2.46
N LEU A 150 17.63 28.32 -2.02
CA LEU A 150 19.05 28.49 -2.31
C LEU A 150 19.48 27.47 -3.36
N VAL A 151 19.83 27.91 -4.56
CA VAL A 151 20.15 27.06 -5.70
C VAL A 151 21.63 27.18 -6.04
N ASN A 152 22.36 26.07 -6.05
CA ASN A 152 23.69 26.00 -6.64
C ASN A 152 23.59 25.24 -7.97
N GLU A 153 23.92 25.92 -9.05
CA GLU A 153 24.18 25.30 -10.35
C GLU A 153 25.68 24.95 -10.45
N ALA A 154 26.11 24.44 -11.61
CA ALA A 154 27.51 24.09 -11.84
C ALA A 154 28.47 25.26 -11.53
N GLY A 155 29.47 25.00 -10.69
CA GLY A 155 30.43 25.98 -10.21
C GLY A 155 29.88 27.00 -9.20
N GLY A 156 28.61 26.92 -8.82
CA GLY A 156 28.02 27.74 -7.77
C GLY A 156 28.45 27.28 -6.38
N THR A 157 28.53 28.21 -5.43
CA THR A 157 28.90 27.88 -4.04
C THR A 157 27.94 28.52 -3.04
N LEU A 158 27.49 27.72 -2.08
CA LEU A 158 26.82 28.17 -0.87
C LEU A 158 27.73 27.87 0.32
N ASP A 159 27.94 28.85 1.18
CA ASP A 159 28.96 28.78 2.22
C ASP A 159 28.42 29.29 3.56
N PHE A 160 28.38 28.39 4.55
CA PHE A 160 27.94 28.68 5.91
C PHE A 160 29.15 28.72 6.84
N GLN A 161 29.25 29.80 7.59
CA GLN A 161 30.34 30.03 8.54
C GLN A 161 29.80 30.43 9.92
N GLN A 162 30.64 30.26 10.94
CA GLN A 162 30.35 30.61 12.34
C GLN A 162 29.09 29.95 12.92
N ALA A 163 28.03 30.71 13.21
CA ALA A 163 26.81 30.26 13.88
C ALA A 163 25.57 30.45 12.98
N SER A 164 25.78 30.54 11.67
CA SER A 164 24.72 30.77 10.69
C SER A 164 23.79 29.55 10.59
N GLN A 165 22.52 29.80 10.27
CA GLN A 165 21.48 28.77 10.22
C GLN A 165 20.71 28.78 8.90
N ALA A 166 20.11 27.65 8.56
CA ALA A 166 19.27 27.49 7.37
C ALA A 166 18.07 26.55 7.65
N ALA A 167 17.58 26.52 8.89
CA ALA A 167 16.63 25.53 9.37
C ALA A 167 15.27 25.54 8.65
N HIS A 168 14.94 26.63 7.95
CA HIS A 168 13.71 26.78 7.18
C HIS A 168 13.95 26.88 5.68
N ALA A 169 15.21 26.87 5.23
CA ALA A 169 15.57 27.06 3.84
C ALA A 169 15.47 25.74 3.05
N THR A 170 15.22 25.86 1.75
CA THR A 170 15.33 24.75 0.79
C THR A 170 16.59 24.95 -0.04
N ILE A 171 17.51 23.99 -0.01
CA ILE A 171 18.78 24.03 -0.74
C ILE A 171 18.74 23.00 -1.88
N LEU A 172 18.91 23.49 -3.10
CA LEU A 172 19.03 22.68 -4.32
C LEU A 172 20.49 22.74 -4.82
N ASN A 173 21.29 21.75 -4.44
CA ASN A 173 22.71 21.68 -4.77
C ASN A 173 22.94 20.81 -6.01
N GLY A 174 22.75 21.38 -7.20
CA GLY A 174 22.88 20.66 -8.47
C GLY A 174 24.30 20.16 -8.76
N ALA A 175 24.43 19.29 -9.76
CA ALA A 175 25.70 18.72 -10.17
C ALA A 175 26.78 19.79 -10.44
N GLY A 176 27.95 19.63 -9.83
CA GLY A 176 29.05 20.60 -9.90
C GLY A 176 28.88 21.84 -9.01
N GLY A 177 27.77 21.97 -8.28
CA GLY A 177 27.60 22.93 -7.19
C GLY A 177 28.31 22.47 -5.90
N SER A 178 28.49 23.39 -4.97
CA SER A 178 29.15 23.12 -3.68
C SER A 178 28.41 23.78 -2.51
N VAL A 179 28.20 23.01 -1.45
CA VAL A 179 27.84 23.52 -0.12
C VAL A 179 29.04 23.35 0.81
N LEU A 180 29.43 24.42 1.49
CA LEU A 180 30.54 24.44 2.44
C LEU A 180 30.01 24.76 3.84
N VAL A 181 30.35 23.94 4.83
CA VAL A 181 30.05 24.14 6.25
C VAL A 181 31.37 24.30 7.00
N ARG A 182 31.68 25.53 7.42
CA ARG A 182 33.01 25.92 7.92
C ARG A 182 32.89 26.70 9.22
N PHE A 183 32.51 26.00 10.28
CA PHE A 183 32.36 26.57 11.61
C PHE A 183 33.68 26.52 12.39
N ARG A 184 33.90 27.52 13.24
CA ARG A 184 35.14 27.70 14.02
C ARG A 184 34.92 27.58 15.53
N ASP A 185 33.72 27.19 15.96
CA ASP A 185 33.37 26.95 17.35
C ASP A 185 32.93 25.49 17.53
N GLN A 186 33.34 24.85 18.64
CA GLN A 186 33.31 23.39 18.81
C GLN A 186 31.91 22.77 18.87
N ASP A 187 30.89 23.58 19.12
CA ASP A 187 29.51 23.14 19.31
C ASP A 187 28.56 23.68 18.23
N SER A 188 29.09 24.26 17.15
CA SER A 188 28.24 24.83 16.10
C SER A 188 27.60 23.73 15.25
N VAL A 189 26.27 23.76 15.20
CA VAL A 189 25.41 22.91 14.37
C VAL A 189 24.81 23.77 13.27
N LEU A 190 24.88 23.31 12.02
CA LEU A 190 24.13 23.91 10.92
C LEU A 190 22.85 23.09 10.77
N ASP A 191 21.73 23.68 11.14
CA ASP A 191 20.42 23.12 10.82
C ASP A 191 20.01 23.58 9.42
N VAL A 192 19.67 22.62 8.56
CA VAL A 192 19.16 22.85 7.21
C VAL A 192 17.77 22.24 7.07
N GLY A 193 16.85 23.06 6.56
CA GLY A 193 15.46 22.69 6.24
C GLY A 193 15.35 21.47 5.33
N SER A 194 15.80 21.64 4.09
CA SER A 194 15.87 20.59 3.08
C SER A 194 17.14 20.79 2.22
N LEU A 195 17.82 19.70 1.89
CA LEU A 195 19.02 19.71 1.05
C LEU A 195 19.01 18.52 0.08
N SER A 196 18.92 18.81 -1.21
CA SER A 196 18.89 17.80 -2.27
C SER A 196 19.80 18.15 -3.45
N GLY A 197 20.28 17.12 -4.17
CA GLY A 197 21.02 17.24 -5.43
C GLY A 197 22.37 16.51 -5.47
N ASP A 198 23.05 16.61 -6.61
CA ASP A 198 24.28 15.86 -6.93
C ASP A 198 25.58 16.65 -6.65
N GLY A 199 25.48 17.89 -6.18
CA GLY A 199 26.61 18.74 -5.85
C GLY A 199 27.35 18.27 -4.60
N ALA A 200 28.63 18.66 -4.49
CA ALA A 200 29.46 18.28 -3.35
C ALA A 200 29.06 19.03 -2.08
N ILE A 201 29.19 18.37 -0.93
CA ILE A 201 29.03 18.97 0.39
C ILE A 201 30.32 18.74 1.17
N GLN A 202 30.86 19.80 1.77
CA GLN A 202 32.05 19.72 2.59
C GLN A 202 31.74 20.19 4.01
N ILE A 203 31.84 19.28 4.98
CA ILE A 203 31.67 19.51 6.41
C ILE A 203 33.07 19.45 7.03
N ASP A 204 33.82 20.54 6.91
CA ASP A 204 35.25 20.55 7.21
C ASP A 204 35.64 21.83 7.93
N ASP A 205 36.24 21.66 9.11
CA ASP A 205 37.13 22.66 9.69
C ASP A 205 38.46 22.01 10.06
N SER A 206 39.54 22.66 9.64
CA SER A 206 40.91 22.23 9.91
C SER A 206 41.26 22.09 11.39
N GLN A 207 40.43 22.60 12.30
CA GLN A 207 40.63 22.56 13.75
C GLN A 207 39.50 21.85 14.50
N LEU A 208 38.27 21.87 14.00
CA LEU A 208 37.07 21.37 14.68
C LEU A 208 36.25 20.41 13.80
N ALA A 209 35.36 19.62 14.41
CA ALA A 209 34.50 18.66 13.72
C ALA A 209 33.03 19.15 13.75
N PRO A 210 32.61 20.05 12.83
CA PRO A 210 31.27 20.62 12.86
C PRO A 210 30.18 19.60 12.58
N GLN A 211 28.94 19.92 12.93
CA GLN A 211 27.77 19.07 12.70
C GLN A 211 26.84 19.68 11.66
N LEU A 212 26.43 18.87 10.68
CA LEU A 212 25.35 19.18 9.75
C LEU A 212 24.09 18.42 10.17
N SER A 213 23.00 19.13 10.42
CA SER A 213 21.68 18.59 10.75
C SER A 213 20.73 18.84 9.58
N LEU A 214 20.12 17.76 9.05
CA LEU A 214 19.29 17.81 7.84
C LEU A 214 17.87 17.33 8.12
N GLY A 215 16.89 18.05 7.58
CA GLY A 215 15.51 17.57 7.42
C GLY A 215 14.47 18.30 8.27
N SER A 216 14.77 19.48 8.82
CA SER A 216 13.83 20.21 9.68
C SER A 216 12.52 20.64 8.99
N LEU A 217 12.46 20.66 7.64
CA LEU A 217 11.22 20.84 6.89
C LEU A 217 10.40 19.54 6.70
N GLY A 218 10.96 18.38 7.04
CA GLY A 218 10.27 17.09 6.91
C GLY A 218 10.07 16.61 5.47
N HIS A 219 10.82 17.16 4.52
CA HIS A 219 10.81 16.73 3.12
C HIS A 219 11.66 15.47 2.91
N ASP A 220 11.27 14.66 1.93
CA ASP A 220 12.15 13.63 1.39
C ASP A 220 13.29 14.29 0.61
N ASP A 221 14.52 14.01 1.03
CA ASP A 221 15.74 14.58 0.45
C ASP A 221 16.62 13.49 -0.16
N VAL A 222 17.21 13.79 -1.32
CA VAL A 222 18.16 12.91 -2.00
C VAL A 222 19.46 13.64 -2.27
N ILE A 223 20.54 13.15 -1.69
CA ILE A 223 21.89 13.66 -1.89
C ILE A 223 22.67 12.64 -2.73
N GLY A 224 22.86 12.95 -4.00
CA GLY A 224 23.68 12.16 -4.93
C GLY A 224 25.17 12.51 -4.88
N GLY A 225 25.51 13.72 -4.43
CA GLY A 225 26.89 14.19 -4.30
C GLY A 225 27.63 13.60 -3.11
N THR A 226 28.96 13.72 -3.13
CA THR A 226 29.81 13.31 -2.00
C THR A 226 29.72 14.33 -0.86
N ILE A 227 29.42 13.85 0.34
CA ILE A 227 29.70 14.55 1.60
C ILE A 227 31.13 14.19 2.06
N SER A 228 31.94 15.19 2.37
CA SER A 228 33.35 15.03 2.75
C SER A 228 33.74 15.93 3.92
N GLY A 229 34.92 15.70 4.51
CA GLY A 229 35.45 16.48 5.62
C GLY A 229 35.57 15.68 6.91
N ASN A 230 35.74 16.35 8.05
CA ASN A 230 35.92 15.72 9.36
C ASN A 230 34.70 15.85 10.29
N GLY A 231 33.65 16.54 9.84
CA GLY A 231 32.43 16.74 10.62
C GLY A 231 31.49 15.54 10.69
N SER A 232 30.38 15.74 11.38
CA SER A 232 29.33 14.76 11.63
C SER A 232 28.02 15.11 10.90
N LEU A 233 27.17 14.10 10.71
CA LEU A 233 25.86 14.25 10.09
C LEU A 233 24.78 13.83 11.09
N THR A 234 23.68 14.57 11.14
CA THR A 234 22.48 14.17 11.87
C THR A 234 21.26 14.29 10.99
N LYS A 235 20.53 13.19 10.84
CA LYS A 235 19.24 13.16 10.17
C LYS A 235 18.16 13.45 11.20
N THR A 236 17.43 14.55 11.00
CA THR A 236 16.29 15.00 11.80
C THR A 236 15.02 15.09 10.96
N GLY A 237 13.89 15.37 11.62
CA GLY A 237 12.59 15.59 10.96
C GLY A 237 11.97 14.35 10.30
N THR A 238 10.79 14.54 9.73
CA THR A 238 9.88 13.45 9.33
C THR A 238 10.08 12.92 7.90
N GLY A 239 10.96 13.54 7.12
CA GLY A 239 11.23 13.11 5.75
C GLY A 239 12.25 11.98 5.69
N LYS A 240 12.31 11.24 4.58
CA LYS A 240 13.36 10.28 4.30
C LYS A 240 14.59 10.99 3.73
N LEU A 241 15.79 10.67 4.24
CA LEU A 241 17.04 11.10 3.63
C LEU A 241 17.70 9.93 2.92
N THR A 242 17.96 10.08 1.61
CA THR A 242 18.71 9.10 0.81
C THR A 242 20.08 9.66 0.46
N LEU A 243 21.13 8.92 0.84
CA LEU A 243 22.52 9.21 0.50
C LEU A 243 22.99 8.24 -0.58
N ASN A 244 23.07 8.71 -1.82
CA ASN A 244 23.48 7.92 -3.00
C ASN A 244 24.96 8.11 -3.37
N GLY A 245 25.60 9.15 -2.84
CA GLY A 245 27.01 9.44 -3.05
C GLY A 245 27.96 8.52 -2.27
N GLN A 246 29.23 8.60 -2.60
CA GLN A 246 30.33 8.00 -1.82
C GLN A 246 30.81 9.03 -0.80
N ASN A 247 30.37 8.91 0.44
CA ASN A 247 30.63 9.89 1.48
C ASN A 247 31.89 9.51 2.27
N SER A 248 32.85 10.44 2.30
CA SER A 248 34.19 10.21 2.84
C SER A 248 34.42 10.80 4.24
N TYR A 249 33.42 11.48 4.80
CA TYR A 249 33.51 12.02 6.16
C TYR A 249 33.57 10.90 7.20
N ALA A 250 34.46 11.05 8.18
CA ALA A 250 34.71 10.04 9.21
C ALA A 250 33.94 10.29 10.53
N GLY A 251 33.31 11.46 10.68
CA GLY A 251 32.50 11.76 11.85
C GLY A 251 31.24 10.90 11.93
N LEU A 252 30.65 10.86 13.13
CA LEU A 252 29.46 10.07 13.41
C LEU A 252 28.27 10.52 12.54
N THR A 253 27.51 9.56 12.03
CA THR A 253 26.17 9.77 11.51
C THR A 253 25.14 9.36 12.56
N THR A 254 24.26 10.29 12.93
CA THR A 254 23.15 10.01 13.85
C THR A 254 21.84 10.04 13.08
N VAL A 255 21.07 8.95 13.13
CA VAL A 255 19.71 8.88 12.60
C VAL A 255 18.76 9.09 13.77
N GLY A 256 18.32 10.33 13.96
CA GLY A 256 17.50 10.72 15.11
C GLY A 256 16.01 10.52 14.90
N MET A 257 15.52 10.62 13.65
CA MET A 257 14.11 10.46 13.30
C MET A 257 13.92 9.91 11.89
N GLU A 258 12.87 9.12 11.73
CA GLU A 258 12.44 8.50 10.47
C GLU A 258 13.58 7.74 9.79
N THR A 259 13.76 7.88 8.48
CA THR A 259 14.58 6.96 7.69
C THR A 259 15.81 7.64 7.10
N LEU A 260 16.98 7.01 7.30
CA LEU A 260 18.18 7.19 6.48
C LEU A 260 18.35 5.97 5.57
N VAL A 261 18.48 6.20 4.25
CA VAL A 261 18.83 5.19 3.26
C VAL A 261 20.24 5.45 2.75
N VAL A 262 21.12 4.47 2.89
CA VAL A 262 22.47 4.51 2.29
C VAL A 262 22.46 3.66 1.02
N GLY A 263 22.35 4.33 -0.13
CA GLY A 263 22.19 3.71 -1.45
C GLY A 263 20.79 3.14 -1.68
N ASP A 264 20.06 3.75 -2.62
CA ASP A 264 18.83 3.17 -3.18
C ASP A 264 19.12 2.08 -4.25
N ASP A 265 18.06 1.56 -4.90
CA ASP A 265 18.12 0.46 -5.89
C ASP A 265 19.14 0.66 -7.02
N GLY A 266 19.44 1.93 -7.36
CA GLY A 266 20.39 2.28 -8.42
C GLY A 266 21.82 2.51 -7.93
N HIS A 267 22.05 2.57 -6.61
CA HIS A 267 23.26 3.14 -6.01
C HIS A 267 23.92 2.21 -4.98
N GLY A 268 24.10 0.93 -5.33
CA GLY A 268 24.82 -0.04 -4.47
C GLY A 268 26.29 0.31 -4.16
N THR A 269 26.87 1.29 -4.87
CA THR A 269 28.21 1.81 -4.58
C THR A 269 28.22 2.96 -3.57
N ALA A 270 27.04 3.43 -3.12
CA ALA A 270 26.93 4.47 -2.10
C ALA A 270 27.62 4.02 -0.81
N SER A 271 28.23 4.97 -0.09
CA SER A 271 28.95 4.64 1.13
C SER A 271 28.95 5.76 2.16
N LEU A 272 29.13 5.34 3.42
CA LEU A 272 29.46 6.19 4.57
C LEU A 272 30.78 5.70 5.16
N ALA A 273 31.78 6.56 5.31
CA ALA A 273 33.06 6.15 5.89
C ALA A 273 33.03 6.04 7.43
N GLY A 274 32.34 6.94 8.11
CA GLY A 274 32.24 7.01 9.57
C GLY A 274 31.27 5.99 10.20
N ASP A 275 31.15 6.10 11.52
CA ASP A 275 30.22 5.31 12.33
C ASP A 275 28.77 5.77 12.15
N VAL A 276 27.80 4.88 12.40
CA VAL A 276 26.36 5.17 12.34
C VAL A 276 25.67 4.75 13.64
N THR A 277 24.82 5.63 14.18
CA THR A 277 23.91 5.34 15.29
C THR A 277 22.47 5.59 14.85
N VAL A 278 21.56 4.70 15.23
CA VAL A 278 20.14 4.81 14.89
C VAL A 278 19.34 4.82 16.18
N ASP A 279 18.72 5.96 16.49
CA ASP A 279 17.96 6.15 17.71
C ASP A 279 16.63 5.38 17.70
N SER A 280 16.04 5.20 18.89
CA SER A 280 14.73 4.57 19.03
C SER A 280 13.67 5.31 18.20
N GLY A 281 12.94 4.57 17.37
CA GLY A 281 11.94 5.12 16.45
C GLY A 281 12.49 5.61 15.11
N ALA A 282 13.82 5.64 14.93
CA ALA A 282 14.46 5.89 13.65
C ALA A 282 14.77 4.57 12.91
N ARG A 283 15.08 4.69 11.61
CA ARG A 283 15.30 3.58 10.69
C ARG A 283 16.54 3.83 9.83
N LEU A 284 17.38 2.80 9.72
CA LEU A 284 18.42 2.68 8.70
C LEU A 284 17.99 1.67 7.65
N GLY A 285 18.30 1.95 6.38
CA GLY A 285 18.23 0.96 5.30
C GLY A 285 19.15 1.28 4.11
N GLY A 286 18.87 0.65 2.98
CA GLY A 286 19.63 0.78 1.74
C GLY A 286 20.55 -0.40 1.44
N ILE A 287 21.23 -0.33 0.29
CA ILE A 287 22.11 -1.39 -0.25
C ILE A 287 23.59 -1.00 -0.30
N GLY A 288 23.94 0.15 0.28
CA GLY A 288 25.31 0.68 0.28
C GLY A 288 26.22 0.06 1.35
N THR A 289 27.40 0.68 1.51
CA THR A 289 28.42 0.25 2.49
C THR A 289 28.61 1.30 3.59
N ILE A 290 28.49 0.88 4.85
CA ILE A 290 28.91 1.66 6.02
C ILE A 290 30.29 1.15 6.44
N GLY A 291 31.32 1.97 6.34
CA GLY A 291 32.70 1.59 6.64
C GLY A 291 32.98 1.47 8.14
N GLY A 292 32.34 2.31 8.96
CA GLY A 292 32.48 2.32 10.41
C GLY A 292 31.64 1.30 11.15
N ASN A 293 31.54 1.48 12.46
CA ASN A 293 30.65 0.71 13.34
C ASN A 293 29.21 1.16 13.17
N VAL A 294 28.27 0.25 13.39
CA VAL A 294 26.83 0.52 13.37
C VAL A 294 26.21 0.11 14.70
N THR A 295 25.48 1.03 15.34
CA THR A 295 24.71 0.77 16.56
C THR A 295 23.23 1.08 16.31
N ILE A 296 22.35 0.11 16.56
CA ILE A 296 20.91 0.21 16.31
C ILE A 296 20.14 0.13 17.63
N LEU A 297 19.40 1.19 17.96
CA LEU A 297 18.37 1.23 19.00
C LEU A 297 16.96 1.29 18.39
N GLY A 298 16.83 1.83 17.17
CA GLY A 298 15.61 1.80 16.37
C GLY A 298 15.50 0.56 15.48
N THR A 299 15.22 0.76 14.21
CA THR A 299 15.07 -0.31 13.21
C THR A 299 16.20 -0.28 12.20
N HIS A 300 16.74 -1.44 11.87
CA HIS A 300 17.60 -1.63 10.70
C HIS A 300 16.85 -2.51 9.71
N GLY A 301 16.26 -1.89 8.70
CA GLY A 301 15.65 -2.59 7.57
C GLY A 301 16.65 -2.68 6.45
N VAL A 302 17.33 -3.81 6.37
CA VAL A 302 18.39 -4.04 5.39
C VAL A 302 17.82 -3.95 3.99
N GLY A 303 18.58 -3.39 3.04
CA GLY A 303 18.16 -3.35 1.65
C GLY A 303 17.18 -2.21 1.31
N ASN A 304 16.65 -2.30 0.09
CA ASN A 304 15.57 -1.48 -0.44
C ASN A 304 14.88 -2.37 -1.49
N SER A 305 13.82 -3.04 -1.05
CA SER A 305 13.52 -4.42 -1.47
C SER A 305 14.67 -5.40 -1.15
N ILE A 306 14.72 -6.58 -1.82
CA ILE A 306 15.77 -7.59 -1.62
C ILE A 306 17.13 -7.06 -2.03
N GLY A 307 17.96 -6.82 -1.02
CA GLY A 307 19.25 -6.20 -1.16
C GLY A 307 20.30 -6.72 -0.20
N VAL A 308 21.52 -6.26 -0.42
CA VAL A 308 22.66 -6.55 0.45
C VAL A 308 23.20 -5.23 0.96
N GLN A 309 23.27 -5.07 2.28
CA GLN A 309 23.97 -3.94 2.90
C GLN A 309 25.25 -4.44 3.57
N THR A 310 26.31 -3.63 3.55
CA THR A 310 27.60 -4.01 4.14
C THR A 310 27.97 -3.07 5.28
N VAL A 311 28.38 -3.63 6.41
CA VAL A 311 28.98 -2.94 7.55
C VAL A 311 30.42 -3.40 7.68
N GLY A 312 31.37 -2.50 7.46
CA GLY A 312 32.81 -2.77 7.54
C GLY A 312 33.32 -2.93 8.97
N GLY A 313 32.72 -2.21 9.92
CA GLY A 313 33.07 -2.24 11.35
C GLY A 313 32.25 -3.26 12.16
N ASN A 314 32.15 -3.01 13.47
CA ASN A 314 31.31 -3.79 14.36
C ASN A 314 29.83 -3.44 14.18
N TYR A 315 28.96 -4.44 14.30
CA TYR A 315 27.52 -4.29 14.24
C TYR A 315 26.90 -4.66 15.59
N VAL A 316 26.23 -3.68 16.22
CA VAL A 316 25.49 -3.85 17.47
C VAL A 316 24.03 -3.49 17.21
N ASN A 317 23.12 -4.42 17.45
CA ASN A 317 21.69 -4.17 17.36
C ASN A 317 21.01 -4.58 18.67
N HIS A 318 20.34 -3.62 19.31
CA HIS A 318 19.47 -3.81 20.48
C HIS A 318 18.02 -3.34 20.22
N GLY A 319 17.69 -3.05 18.97
CA GLY A 319 16.35 -2.66 18.53
C GLY A 319 15.75 -3.76 17.64
N ILE A 320 15.33 -3.38 16.43
CA ILE A 320 14.71 -4.27 15.45
C ILE A 320 15.69 -4.50 14.30
N PHE A 321 15.89 -5.76 13.94
CA PHE A 321 16.51 -6.17 12.69
C PHE A 321 15.41 -6.64 11.75
N GLU A 322 15.15 -5.88 10.68
CA GLU A 322 14.10 -6.20 9.73
C GLU A 322 14.71 -6.70 8.42
N VAL A 323 14.17 -7.83 7.96
CA VAL A 323 14.59 -8.54 6.76
C VAL A 323 13.38 -8.67 5.86
N GLU A 324 13.41 -8.09 4.67
CA GLU A 324 12.49 -8.44 3.61
C GLU A 324 12.93 -9.80 3.03
N ALA A 325 11.96 -10.68 2.82
CA ALA A 325 12.17 -11.84 2.00
C ALA A 325 11.23 -11.81 0.79
N THR A 326 11.66 -12.49 -0.26
CA THR A 326 10.88 -12.84 -1.44
C THR A 326 11.08 -14.34 -1.67
N PRO A 327 10.34 -14.93 -2.62
CA PRO A 327 10.55 -16.32 -2.98
C PRO A 327 11.92 -16.63 -3.59
N ALA A 328 12.57 -15.61 -4.14
CA ALA A 328 13.85 -15.73 -4.83
C ALA A 328 15.06 -15.49 -3.92
N GLY A 329 14.85 -14.88 -2.75
CA GLY A 329 15.92 -14.52 -1.81
C GLY A 329 15.42 -13.63 -0.68
N ALA A 330 16.29 -13.39 0.29
CA ALA A 330 16.05 -12.50 1.41
C ALA A 330 17.12 -11.39 1.45
N ASP A 331 16.82 -10.32 2.16
CA ASP A 331 17.82 -9.33 2.53
C ASP A 331 18.97 -9.98 3.27
N ARG A 332 20.17 -9.44 3.07
CA ARG A 332 21.38 -9.91 3.73
C ARG A 332 22.24 -8.75 4.21
N LEU A 333 22.51 -8.74 5.51
CA LEU A 333 23.54 -7.88 6.08
C LEU A 333 24.89 -8.60 6.04
N ILE A 334 25.92 -7.96 5.50
CA ILE A 334 27.31 -8.43 5.59
C ILE A 334 28.03 -7.61 6.65
N VAL A 335 28.66 -8.26 7.62
CA VAL A 335 29.43 -7.58 8.68
C VAL A 335 30.89 -8.01 8.63
N GLY A 336 31.81 -7.04 8.60
CA GLY A 336 33.26 -7.27 8.59
C GLY A 336 33.89 -7.35 9.98
N GLY A 337 33.27 -6.72 10.99
CA GLY A 337 33.68 -6.76 12.39
C GLY A 337 32.91 -7.81 13.22
N THR A 338 32.73 -7.52 14.51
CA THR A 338 31.93 -8.36 15.41
C THR A 338 30.43 -8.09 15.26
N VAL A 339 29.60 -9.08 15.60
CA VAL A 339 28.13 -8.99 15.58
C VAL A 339 27.60 -9.20 17.00
N ASP A 340 26.84 -8.24 17.53
CA ASP A 340 26.07 -8.36 18.77
C ASP A 340 24.60 -8.04 18.52
N ILE A 341 23.73 -9.01 18.79
CA ILE A 341 22.27 -8.91 18.63
C ILE A 341 21.53 -9.20 19.95
N SER A 342 22.25 -9.12 21.07
CA SER A 342 21.73 -9.46 22.39
C SER A 342 20.47 -8.66 22.71
N GLY A 343 19.31 -9.33 22.75
CA GLY A 343 18.04 -8.70 23.11
C GLY A 343 17.29 -8.04 21.95
N ALA A 344 17.82 -8.09 20.71
CA ALA A 344 17.13 -7.56 19.54
C ALA A 344 15.89 -8.38 19.16
N THR A 345 15.00 -7.76 18.38
CA THR A 345 13.88 -8.43 17.72
C THR A 345 14.19 -8.63 16.23
N LEU A 346 14.01 -9.84 15.72
CA LEU A 346 13.98 -10.09 14.28
C LEU A 346 12.55 -9.81 13.77
N ASN A 347 12.41 -9.02 12.71
CA ASN A 347 11.15 -8.85 12.00
C ASN A 347 11.31 -9.38 10.56
N LEU A 348 10.44 -10.28 10.12
CA LEU A 348 10.45 -10.77 8.74
C LEU A 348 9.29 -10.16 7.97
N VAL A 349 9.61 -9.42 6.91
CA VAL A 349 8.63 -8.83 6.00
C VAL A 349 8.52 -9.69 4.76
N LEU A 350 7.31 -10.19 4.47
CA LEU A 350 7.05 -11.01 3.30
C LEU A 350 6.59 -10.14 2.11
N THR A 351 7.46 -9.91 1.13
CA THR A 351 7.13 -9.24 -0.14
C THR A 351 7.26 -10.16 -1.37
N PRO A 352 6.28 -10.22 -2.29
CA PRO A 352 4.91 -9.74 -2.09
C PRO A 352 4.22 -10.54 -0.98
N ALA A 353 3.25 -9.92 -0.30
CA ALA A 353 2.40 -10.60 0.69
C ALA A 353 1.40 -11.60 0.06
N THR A 354 1.71 -12.12 -1.13
CA THR A 354 0.94 -13.17 -1.82
C THR A 354 1.62 -14.51 -1.60
N ALA A 355 0.97 -15.37 -0.85
CA ALA A 355 1.50 -16.66 -0.44
C ALA A 355 1.89 -17.57 -1.61
N GLU A 356 1.26 -17.39 -2.78
CA GLU A 356 1.56 -18.13 -4.01
C GLU A 356 3.00 -17.95 -4.51
N SER A 357 3.66 -16.88 -4.08
CA SER A 357 5.01 -16.56 -4.52
C SER A 357 6.04 -17.27 -3.63
N TRP A 358 5.88 -17.30 -2.30
CA TRP A 358 6.74 -17.92 -1.26
C TRP A 358 7.07 -19.43 -1.31
N ASN A 359 8.22 -19.85 -1.83
CA ASN A 359 8.69 -21.22 -1.60
C ASN A 359 9.28 -21.34 -0.19
N LEU A 360 8.42 -21.59 0.81
CA LEU A 360 8.78 -21.62 2.23
C LEU A 360 9.84 -22.68 2.60
N LEU A 361 10.09 -23.66 1.72
CA LEU A 361 11.13 -24.68 1.90
C LEU A 361 12.50 -24.32 1.27
N ASN A 362 12.66 -23.14 0.67
CA ASN A 362 13.96 -22.69 0.16
C ASN A 362 14.77 -21.98 1.25
N GLY A 363 15.05 -22.69 2.35
CA GLY A 363 16.00 -22.27 3.38
C GLY A 363 17.22 -23.18 3.43
N PRO A 364 18.27 -22.81 4.18
CA PRO A 364 18.32 -21.63 5.05
C PRO A 364 18.67 -20.34 4.30
N TYR A 365 18.00 -19.23 4.62
CA TYR A 365 18.38 -17.89 4.16
C TYR A 365 19.42 -17.28 5.10
N THR A 366 20.59 -16.89 4.58
CA THR A 366 21.57 -16.11 5.37
C THR A 366 21.12 -14.66 5.47
N ILE A 367 20.65 -14.27 6.65
CA ILE A 367 20.15 -12.92 6.93
C ILE A 367 21.24 -12.00 7.52
N ILE A 368 22.21 -12.58 8.24
CA ILE A 368 23.45 -11.92 8.63
C ILE A 368 24.61 -12.83 8.24
N GLN A 369 25.47 -12.32 7.36
CA GLN A 369 26.75 -12.93 7.00
C GLN A 369 27.86 -12.27 7.84
N ASN A 370 28.42 -13.01 8.79
CA ASN A 370 29.44 -12.54 9.71
C ASN A 370 30.84 -12.91 9.22
N ASN A 371 31.45 -12.02 8.44
CA ASN A 371 32.82 -12.21 7.96
C ASN A 371 33.89 -11.93 9.05
N GLY A 372 33.48 -11.53 10.25
CA GLY A 372 34.35 -11.39 11.41
C GLY A 372 34.84 -12.75 11.93
N ALA A 373 35.96 -12.75 12.67
CA ALA A 373 36.53 -13.99 13.22
C ALA A 373 35.80 -14.51 14.47
N ALA A 374 34.99 -13.68 15.12
CA ALA A 374 34.27 -14.03 16.34
C ALA A 374 32.87 -14.55 16.02
N ASP A 375 32.36 -15.42 16.89
CA ASP A 375 30.96 -15.83 16.87
C ASP A 375 30.02 -14.64 17.12
N VAL A 376 28.77 -14.79 16.67
CA VAL A 376 27.70 -13.85 16.99
C VAL A 376 27.47 -13.81 18.50
N ALA A 377 27.47 -12.62 19.09
CA ALA A 377 27.13 -12.41 20.49
C ALA A 377 25.62 -12.28 20.66
N GLY A 378 25.07 -13.09 21.57
CA GLY A 378 23.65 -13.10 21.91
C GLY A 378 22.75 -13.83 20.92
N THR A 379 21.45 -13.70 21.12
CA THR A 379 20.38 -14.23 20.26
C THR A 379 19.27 -13.20 20.17
N PHE A 380 18.43 -13.29 19.13
CA PHE A 380 17.18 -12.53 19.09
C PHE A 380 16.30 -12.93 20.29
N ALA A 381 15.74 -11.95 20.98
CA ALA A 381 14.80 -12.17 22.08
C ALA A 381 13.40 -12.54 21.57
N SER A 382 13.04 -12.07 20.38
CA SER A 382 11.80 -12.43 19.68
C SER A 382 11.99 -12.37 18.16
N VAL A 383 11.12 -13.04 17.41
CA VAL A 383 11.11 -13.01 15.94
C VAL A 383 9.86 -12.32 15.36
N GLY A 384 9.28 -11.39 16.12
CA GLY A 384 8.09 -10.63 15.71
C GLY A 384 6.91 -11.55 15.39
N ASP A 385 6.21 -11.23 14.32
CA ASP A 385 4.99 -11.93 13.85
C ASP A 385 5.25 -13.41 13.47
N LEU A 386 6.51 -13.82 13.27
CA LEU A 386 6.85 -15.23 13.02
C LEU A 386 6.60 -16.13 14.23
N ASN A 387 6.46 -15.57 15.43
CA ASN A 387 6.03 -16.34 16.60
C ASN A 387 4.58 -16.83 16.49
N ASP A 388 3.76 -16.17 15.67
CA ASP A 388 2.33 -16.40 15.63
C ASP A 388 1.90 -17.33 14.47
N LEU A 389 2.85 -17.78 13.63
CA LEU A 389 2.56 -18.72 12.54
C LEU A 389 2.00 -20.04 13.08
N LEU A 390 0.74 -20.36 12.72
CA LEU A 390 0.04 -21.54 13.22
C LEU A 390 0.68 -22.85 12.73
N PHE A 391 1.24 -22.81 11.51
CA PHE A 391 1.66 -23.99 10.76
C PHE A 391 3.15 -23.98 10.41
N LEU A 392 3.94 -23.02 10.87
CA LEU A 392 5.36 -22.98 10.54
C LEU A 392 6.18 -22.68 11.79
N ASP A 393 7.20 -23.49 12.01
CA ASP A 393 8.27 -23.18 12.95
C ASP A 393 9.29 -22.30 12.25
N HIS A 394 9.79 -21.29 12.95
CA HIS A 394 10.98 -20.55 12.55
C HIS A 394 12.21 -21.15 13.23
N LEU A 395 13.22 -21.49 12.43
CA LEU A 395 14.48 -22.04 12.92
C LEU A 395 15.61 -21.06 12.61
N LEU A 396 16.17 -20.47 13.66
CA LEU A 396 17.35 -19.64 13.60
C LEU A 396 18.60 -20.46 13.95
N ASN A 397 19.60 -20.42 13.08
CA ASN A 397 20.91 -20.99 13.33
C ASN A 397 21.95 -19.86 13.37
N TYR A 398 22.58 -19.66 14.53
CA TYR A 398 23.62 -18.64 14.76
C TYR A 398 25.05 -19.14 14.45
N GLN A 399 25.14 -20.35 13.89
CA GLN A 399 26.36 -21.01 13.41
C GLN A 399 26.11 -21.53 11.98
N GLY A 400 25.30 -20.79 11.20
CA GLY A 400 24.98 -21.12 9.83
C GLY A 400 26.10 -20.72 8.86
N GLY A 401 25.83 -20.88 7.56
CA GLY A 401 26.77 -20.46 6.51
C GLY A 401 28.13 -21.16 6.61
N ASP A 402 29.19 -20.38 6.85
CA ASP A 402 30.57 -20.86 7.04
C ASP A 402 30.94 -21.16 8.50
N GLY A 403 29.99 -21.01 9.44
CA GLY A 403 30.12 -21.46 10.83
C GLY A 403 29.74 -20.42 11.88
N ASN A 404 29.58 -19.15 11.51
CA ASN A 404 29.22 -18.06 12.42
C ASN A 404 28.20 -17.08 11.82
N ASP A 405 27.52 -17.45 10.73
CA ASP A 405 26.42 -16.68 10.15
C ASP A 405 25.10 -16.90 10.91
N ILE A 406 24.17 -15.96 10.76
CA ILE A 406 22.77 -16.15 11.17
C ILE A 406 21.95 -16.54 9.96
N THR A 407 21.33 -17.72 10.02
CA THR A 407 20.42 -18.19 8.99
C THR A 407 19.02 -18.48 9.53
N LEU A 408 18.01 -18.21 8.70
CA LEU A 408 16.60 -18.42 8.98
C LEU A 408 16.03 -19.51 8.06
N THR A 409 15.32 -20.48 8.64
CA THR A 409 14.53 -21.48 7.91
C THR A 409 13.10 -21.45 8.44
N LEU A 410 12.10 -21.45 7.56
CA LEU A 410 10.72 -21.74 7.93
C LEU A 410 10.45 -23.21 7.61
N ALA A 411 9.93 -23.97 8.57
CA ALA A 411 9.64 -25.39 8.40
C ALA A 411 8.21 -25.71 8.85
N ARG A 412 7.57 -26.69 8.20
CA ARG A 412 6.28 -27.19 8.69
C ARG A 412 6.44 -27.75 10.10
N ASN A 413 5.63 -27.24 11.01
CA ASN A 413 5.43 -27.82 12.32
C ASN A 413 4.52 -29.07 12.25
N ASP A 414 4.27 -29.71 13.38
CA ASP A 414 3.42 -30.90 13.51
C ASP A 414 1.91 -30.58 13.62
N VAL A 415 1.53 -29.30 13.50
CA VAL A 415 0.13 -28.85 13.49
C VAL A 415 -0.47 -29.06 12.11
N ALA A 416 -1.44 -29.98 12.03
CA ALA A 416 -2.22 -30.19 10.83
C ALA A 416 -3.26 -29.06 10.65
N VAL A 417 -3.56 -28.71 9.41
CA VAL A 417 -4.59 -27.69 9.10
C VAL A 417 -5.96 -28.09 9.68
N ALA A 418 -6.25 -29.39 9.72
CA ALA A 418 -7.49 -29.90 10.30
C ALA A 418 -7.61 -29.68 11.82
N ASN A 419 -6.51 -29.40 12.54
CA ASN A 419 -6.55 -29.21 14.00
C ASN A 419 -7.21 -27.88 14.39
N VAL A 420 -7.16 -26.86 13.52
CA VAL A 420 -7.83 -25.57 13.77
C VAL A 420 -9.28 -25.56 13.29
N ALA A 421 -9.69 -26.55 12.50
CA ALA A 421 -11.04 -26.67 11.96
C ALA A 421 -12.05 -27.09 13.05
N THR A 422 -13.28 -26.59 12.94
CA THR A 422 -14.37 -26.88 13.90
C THR A 422 -15.56 -27.59 13.27
N THR A 423 -15.89 -27.26 12.02
CA THR A 423 -17.02 -27.85 11.29
C THR A 423 -16.60 -29.06 10.47
N ARG A 424 -17.55 -29.92 10.08
CA ARG A 424 -17.27 -31.06 9.20
C ARG A 424 -16.81 -30.60 7.82
N ASN A 425 -17.37 -29.51 7.31
CA ASN A 425 -16.95 -28.90 6.04
C ASN A 425 -15.50 -28.39 6.15
N GLN A 426 -15.16 -27.66 7.22
CA GLN A 426 -13.79 -27.18 7.43
C GLN A 426 -12.77 -28.32 7.51
N VAL A 427 -13.08 -29.39 8.26
CA VAL A 427 -12.20 -30.57 8.36
C VAL A 427 -12.02 -31.25 7.00
N ALA A 428 -13.10 -31.39 6.22
CA ALA A 428 -13.03 -31.98 4.88
C ALA A 428 -12.21 -31.12 3.92
N THR A 429 -12.36 -29.79 3.97
CA THR A 429 -11.57 -28.84 3.19
C THR A 429 -10.10 -28.88 3.60
N ALA A 430 -9.80 -28.90 4.90
CA ALA A 430 -8.43 -29.01 5.41
C ALA A 430 -7.74 -30.27 4.90
N GLY A 431 -8.41 -31.42 4.96
CA GLY A 431 -7.89 -32.68 4.40
C GLY A 431 -7.77 -32.68 2.87
N ALA A 432 -8.47 -31.79 2.16
CA ALA A 432 -8.25 -31.57 0.73
C ALA A 432 -7.02 -30.68 0.48
N LEU A 433 -6.83 -29.60 1.26
CA LEU A 433 -5.66 -28.73 1.20
C LEU A 433 -4.36 -29.50 1.48
N ASP A 434 -4.35 -30.35 2.51
CA ASP A 434 -3.20 -31.19 2.86
C ASP A 434 -2.78 -32.11 1.69
N ARG A 435 -3.74 -32.53 0.85
CA ARG A 435 -3.48 -33.39 -0.33
C ARG A 435 -3.02 -32.61 -1.56
N LEU A 436 -3.37 -31.33 -1.68
CA LEU A 436 -2.85 -30.47 -2.75
C LEU A 436 -1.34 -30.25 -2.61
N GLY A 437 -0.85 -30.33 -1.38
CA GLY A 437 0.57 -30.19 -1.04
C GLY A 437 1.08 -28.76 -1.25
N GLU A 438 2.33 -28.56 -0.90
CA GLU A 438 2.96 -27.24 -0.81
C GLU A 438 3.25 -26.61 -2.18
N GLY A 439 3.07 -27.33 -3.29
CA GLY A 439 3.14 -26.73 -4.63
C GLY A 439 1.92 -25.86 -4.98
N ASN A 440 0.84 -25.96 -4.22
CA ASN A 440 -0.40 -25.25 -4.49
C ASN A 440 -0.45 -23.89 -3.76
N ALA A 441 -0.84 -22.85 -4.50
CA ALA A 441 -0.98 -21.48 -4.03
C ALA A 441 -1.90 -21.32 -2.80
N LEU A 442 -3.10 -21.91 -2.85
CA LEU A 442 -4.07 -21.86 -1.76
C LEU A 442 -3.58 -22.62 -0.52
N ALA A 443 -2.93 -23.78 -0.72
CA ALA A 443 -2.33 -24.53 0.39
C ALA A 443 -1.23 -23.71 1.09
N ARG A 444 -0.41 -22.97 0.32
CA ARG A 444 0.63 -22.09 0.88
C ARG A 444 0.07 -20.86 1.59
N ALA A 445 -0.99 -20.27 1.06
CA ALA A 445 -1.73 -19.20 1.77
C ALA A 445 -2.18 -19.67 3.14
N MET A 446 -2.68 -20.89 3.22
CA MET A 446 -3.07 -21.48 4.49
C MET A 446 -1.90 -21.62 5.48
N LEU A 447 -0.71 -22.00 5.01
CA LEU A 447 0.46 -22.18 5.88
C LEU A 447 1.01 -20.89 6.49
N LEU A 448 0.69 -19.74 5.90
CA LEU A 448 1.11 -18.42 6.39
C LEU A 448 0.13 -17.79 7.39
N MET A 449 -0.93 -18.51 7.79
CA MET A 449 -1.90 -17.99 8.75
C MET A 449 -1.29 -17.86 10.14
N THR A 450 -1.60 -16.74 10.78
CA THR A 450 -1.23 -16.43 12.17
C THR A 450 -2.40 -16.46 13.15
N ASP A 451 -3.62 -16.64 12.64
CA ASP A 451 -4.85 -16.58 13.43
C ASP A 451 -5.81 -17.72 13.08
N GLU A 452 -6.34 -18.41 14.09
CA GLU A 452 -7.19 -19.59 13.90
C GLU A 452 -8.56 -19.23 13.29
N ASP A 453 -9.11 -18.06 13.60
CA ASP A 453 -10.42 -17.66 13.08
C ASP A 453 -10.34 -17.28 11.60
N ALA A 454 -9.28 -16.56 11.21
CA ALA A 454 -8.94 -16.31 9.80
C ALA A 454 -8.72 -17.63 9.03
N ALA A 455 -8.01 -18.59 9.65
CA ALA A 455 -7.81 -19.92 9.08
C ALA A 455 -9.15 -20.66 8.87
N ARG A 456 -10.09 -20.62 9.83
CA ARG A 456 -11.43 -21.22 9.68
C ARG A 456 -12.25 -20.57 8.57
N LEU A 457 -12.22 -19.24 8.46
CA LEU A 457 -12.89 -18.51 7.38
C LEU A 457 -12.31 -18.88 6.00
N ALA A 458 -10.99 -19.08 5.91
CA ALA A 458 -10.34 -19.54 4.68
C ALA A 458 -10.79 -20.96 4.27
N LEU A 459 -10.92 -21.88 5.23
CA LEU A 459 -11.44 -23.23 5.00
C LEU A 459 -12.89 -23.21 4.53
N ASP A 460 -13.71 -22.32 5.08
CA ASP A 460 -15.10 -22.12 4.67
C ASP A 460 -15.18 -21.61 3.22
N ALA A 461 -14.40 -20.57 2.88
CA ALA A 461 -14.34 -20.01 1.53
C ALA A 461 -13.89 -21.04 0.48
N ALA A 462 -12.97 -21.93 0.85
CA ALA A 462 -12.44 -22.96 -0.05
C ALA A 462 -13.33 -24.21 -0.18
N SER A 463 -14.37 -24.38 0.66
CA SER A 463 -15.14 -25.62 0.78
C SER A 463 -15.88 -26.08 -0.48
N GLY A 464 -16.34 -25.13 -1.31
CA GLY A 464 -17.16 -25.42 -2.48
C GLY A 464 -18.54 -26.02 -2.16
N GLU A 465 -19.06 -25.76 -0.96
CA GLU A 465 -20.34 -26.31 -0.49
C GLU A 465 -21.55 -25.94 -1.36
N VAL A 466 -21.46 -24.88 -2.18
CA VAL A 466 -22.48 -24.48 -3.17
C VAL A 466 -22.97 -25.64 -4.04
N HIS A 467 -22.09 -26.58 -4.39
CA HIS A 467 -22.47 -27.75 -5.20
C HIS A 467 -23.38 -28.73 -4.44
N ALA A 468 -23.15 -28.90 -3.14
CA ALA A 468 -23.99 -29.72 -2.28
C ALA A 468 -25.33 -29.02 -1.97
N SER A 469 -25.30 -27.71 -1.73
CA SER A 469 -26.50 -26.89 -1.52
C SER A 469 -27.41 -26.88 -2.75
N ALA A 470 -26.84 -26.78 -3.96
CA ALA A 470 -27.59 -26.90 -5.22
C ALA A 470 -28.30 -28.27 -5.35
N LYS A 471 -27.67 -29.36 -4.89
CA LYS A 471 -28.33 -30.67 -4.85
C LYS A 471 -29.52 -30.68 -3.89
N GLY A 472 -29.39 -30.08 -2.71
CA GLY A 472 -30.49 -29.92 -1.76
C GLY A 472 -31.66 -29.12 -2.35
N MET A 473 -31.35 -28.03 -3.06
CA MET A 473 -32.34 -27.26 -3.82
C MET A 473 -33.08 -28.11 -4.85
N LEU A 474 -32.37 -28.89 -5.67
CA LEU A 474 -33.00 -29.74 -6.69
C LEU A 474 -33.93 -30.80 -6.11
N ILE A 475 -33.63 -31.32 -4.91
CA ILE A 475 -34.51 -32.24 -4.19
C ILE A 475 -35.78 -31.51 -3.75
N GLU A 476 -35.65 -30.32 -3.16
CA GLU A 476 -36.78 -29.51 -2.72
C GLU A 476 -37.68 -29.07 -3.89
N ASP A 477 -37.10 -28.56 -4.98
CA ASP A 477 -37.83 -28.06 -6.14
C ASP A 477 -38.49 -29.17 -6.97
N SER A 478 -38.07 -30.44 -6.80
CA SER A 478 -38.71 -31.59 -7.44
C SER A 478 -40.21 -31.69 -7.10
N ARG A 479 -40.61 -31.16 -5.94
CA ARG A 479 -42.01 -31.14 -5.48
C ARG A 479 -42.96 -30.42 -6.44
N PHE A 480 -42.52 -29.41 -7.19
CA PHE A 480 -43.41 -28.70 -8.13
C PHE A 480 -43.99 -29.64 -9.20
N VAL A 481 -43.20 -30.61 -9.65
CA VAL A 481 -43.66 -31.64 -10.61
C VAL A 481 -44.66 -32.59 -9.95
N ALA A 482 -44.37 -33.03 -8.73
CA ALA A 482 -45.24 -33.93 -7.98
C ALA A 482 -46.58 -33.24 -7.62
N ASP A 483 -46.54 -31.99 -7.18
CA ASP A 483 -47.68 -31.17 -6.81
C ASP A 483 -48.58 -30.92 -8.03
N ALA A 484 -48.02 -30.56 -9.18
CA ALA A 484 -48.80 -30.35 -10.40
C ALA A 484 -49.48 -31.63 -10.90
N ALA A 485 -48.76 -32.75 -10.90
CA ALA A 485 -49.32 -34.05 -11.29
C ALA A 485 -50.46 -34.48 -10.35
N THR A 486 -50.22 -34.38 -9.04
CA THR A 486 -51.19 -34.72 -7.99
C THR A 486 -52.42 -33.82 -8.09
N ALA A 487 -52.23 -32.50 -8.19
CA ALA A 487 -53.31 -31.53 -8.36
C ALA A 487 -54.14 -31.79 -9.62
N ARG A 488 -53.50 -32.17 -10.74
CA ARG A 488 -54.23 -32.52 -11.97
C ARG A 488 -55.14 -33.72 -11.77
N VAL A 489 -54.65 -34.78 -11.11
CA VAL A 489 -55.45 -35.97 -10.80
C VAL A 489 -56.59 -35.60 -9.86
N ARG A 490 -56.33 -34.81 -8.81
CA ARG A 490 -57.37 -34.34 -7.88
C ARG A 490 -58.49 -33.58 -8.60
N ALA A 491 -58.11 -32.65 -9.47
CA ALA A 491 -59.07 -31.88 -10.28
C ALA A 491 -59.87 -32.79 -11.23
N ALA A 492 -59.26 -33.87 -11.72
CA ALA A 492 -59.93 -34.82 -12.60
C ALA A 492 -60.93 -35.76 -11.91
N MET A 493 -60.79 -35.95 -10.59
CA MET A 493 -61.69 -36.80 -9.79
C MET A 493 -62.80 -35.99 -9.10
N GLY A 494 -62.81 -34.66 -9.27
CA GLY A 494 -63.75 -33.79 -8.56
C GLY A 494 -63.54 -33.82 -7.05
N ASP A 495 -62.28 -33.94 -6.61
CA ASP A 495 -61.91 -34.06 -5.20
C ASP A 495 -62.24 -32.79 -4.40
N VAL A 496 -62.28 -32.95 -3.07
CA VAL A 496 -62.67 -31.87 -2.15
C VAL A 496 -61.69 -30.70 -2.27
N ALA A 497 -62.22 -29.50 -2.56
CA ALA A 497 -61.45 -28.27 -2.74
C ALA A 497 -60.37 -28.35 -3.85
N ALA A 498 -60.54 -29.25 -4.84
CA ALA A 498 -59.67 -29.30 -6.00
C ALA A 498 -59.80 -28.03 -6.86
N PRO A 499 -58.73 -27.54 -7.50
CA PRO A 499 -58.80 -26.40 -8.40
C PRO A 499 -59.72 -26.71 -9.61
N ALA A 500 -60.88 -26.05 -9.68
CA ALA A 500 -61.87 -26.25 -10.74
C ALA A 500 -61.58 -25.37 -11.98
N MET A 501 -60.33 -25.36 -12.45
CA MET A 501 -59.98 -24.63 -13.67
C MET A 501 -60.42 -25.44 -14.89
N PRO A 502 -61.17 -24.85 -15.85
CA PRO A 502 -61.52 -25.54 -17.09
C PRO A 502 -60.27 -26.02 -17.83
N VAL A 503 -60.35 -27.22 -18.40
CA VAL A 503 -59.28 -27.87 -19.15
C VAL A 503 -59.66 -27.98 -20.62
N MET A 504 -58.65 -28.06 -21.50
CA MET A 504 -58.89 -28.23 -22.93
C MET A 504 -59.03 -29.72 -23.25
N ALA A 505 -60.24 -30.16 -23.59
CA ALA A 505 -60.51 -31.54 -24.00
C ALA A 505 -60.71 -31.62 -25.52
N TYR A 506 -60.43 -32.80 -26.09
CA TYR A 506 -60.66 -33.05 -27.52
C TYR A 506 -62.03 -33.72 -27.74
N GLY A 507 -62.95 -33.03 -28.40
CA GLY A 507 -64.28 -33.51 -28.77
C GLY A 507 -64.46 -33.76 -30.27
N GLU A 508 -65.65 -34.19 -30.67
CA GLU A 508 -66.01 -34.51 -32.07
C GLU A 508 -65.87 -33.29 -33.02
N GLY A 509 -65.99 -32.07 -32.48
CA GLY A 509 -65.80 -30.79 -33.20
C GLY A 509 -64.41 -30.15 -33.04
N GLY A 510 -63.45 -30.80 -32.37
CA GLY A 510 -62.13 -30.25 -32.08
C GLY A 510 -61.89 -29.91 -30.58
N PRO A 511 -60.84 -29.12 -30.26
CA PRO A 511 -60.53 -28.72 -28.89
C PRO A 511 -61.58 -27.77 -28.30
N GLU A 512 -62.09 -28.09 -27.11
CA GLU A 512 -63.04 -27.26 -26.36
C GLU A 512 -62.70 -27.19 -24.87
N LEU A 513 -63.06 -26.09 -24.21
CA LEU A 513 -62.91 -25.94 -22.77
C LEU A 513 -64.05 -26.65 -22.05
N VAL A 514 -63.71 -27.51 -21.09
CA VAL A 514 -64.66 -28.23 -20.25
C VAL A 514 -64.19 -28.34 -18.81
N GLU A 515 -65.10 -28.78 -17.94
CA GLU A 515 -64.80 -29.09 -16.54
C GLU A 515 -63.65 -30.09 -16.42
N ALA A 516 -62.87 -29.94 -15.35
CA ALA A 516 -61.62 -30.65 -15.14
C ALA A 516 -61.80 -32.18 -14.98
N ASP A 517 -63.00 -32.63 -14.63
CA ASP A 517 -63.46 -34.00 -14.35
C ASP A 517 -63.98 -34.76 -15.59
N THR A 518 -63.83 -34.18 -16.78
CA THR A 518 -64.15 -34.85 -18.05
C THR A 518 -63.42 -36.19 -18.22
N SER A 519 -64.14 -37.20 -18.72
CA SER A 519 -63.57 -38.51 -19.08
C SER A 519 -62.72 -38.51 -20.36
N ARG A 520 -62.78 -37.41 -21.14
CA ARG A 520 -62.07 -37.26 -22.41
C ARG A 520 -60.58 -37.03 -22.23
N PHE A 521 -59.82 -37.22 -23.32
CA PHE A 521 -58.44 -36.77 -23.40
C PHE A 521 -58.37 -35.25 -23.22
N VAL A 522 -57.47 -34.81 -22.34
CA VAL A 522 -57.25 -33.41 -21.99
C VAL A 522 -55.80 -33.02 -22.21
N VAL A 523 -55.60 -31.74 -22.47
CA VAL A 523 -54.31 -31.06 -22.37
C VAL A 523 -54.42 -29.97 -21.32
N TRP A 524 -53.40 -29.85 -20.49
CA TRP A 524 -53.31 -28.83 -19.44
C TRP A 524 -51.91 -28.22 -19.38
N GLY A 525 -51.83 -27.05 -18.76
CA GLY A 525 -50.59 -26.36 -18.49
C GLY A 525 -50.64 -25.61 -17.17
N GLN A 526 -49.52 -25.53 -16.47
CA GLN A 526 -49.38 -24.85 -15.19
C GLN A 526 -48.03 -24.11 -15.13
N ALA A 527 -48.07 -22.81 -14.90
CA ALA A 527 -46.89 -22.04 -14.54
C ALA A 527 -46.72 -22.04 -13.01
N PHE A 528 -45.47 -22.00 -12.54
CA PHE A 528 -45.16 -21.87 -11.13
C PHE A 528 -43.98 -20.93 -10.92
N GLY A 529 -43.93 -20.34 -9.74
CA GLY A 529 -42.81 -19.53 -9.26
C GLY A 529 -42.70 -19.65 -7.75
N SER A 530 -41.48 -19.65 -7.23
CA SER A 530 -41.21 -19.75 -5.79
C SER A 530 -39.89 -19.09 -5.45
N TRP A 531 -39.86 -18.45 -4.29
CA TRP A 531 -38.63 -18.04 -3.62
C TRP A 531 -38.51 -18.81 -2.31
N GLY A 532 -37.30 -18.96 -1.79
CA GLY A 532 -37.09 -19.63 -0.51
C GLY A 532 -35.67 -19.47 0.01
N THR A 533 -35.53 -19.66 1.30
CA THR A 533 -34.25 -19.64 2.01
C THR A 533 -34.12 -20.94 2.78
N ALA A 534 -32.98 -21.62 2.62
CA ALA A 534 -32.54 -22.67 3.53
C ALA A 534 -31.55 -22.05 4.52
N SER A 535 -31.90 -22.03 5.80
CA SER A 535 -31.01 -21.49 6.84
C SER A 535 -29.76 -22.34 7.00
N GLY A 536 -28.61 -21.70 7.25
CA GLY A 536 -27.38 -22.39 7.60
C GLY A 536 -27.49 -23.13 8.94
N ASP A 537 -26.66 -24.14 9.13
CA ASP A 537 -26.67 -25.03 10.32
C ASP A 537 -25.40 -24.91 11.18
N GLY A 538 -24.57 -23.89 10.90
CA GLY A 538 -23.26 -23.69 11.51
C GLY A 538 -22.15 -24.54 10.88
N ASN A 539 -22.48 -25.53 10.05
CA ASN A 539 -21.52 -26.27 9.22
C ASN A 539 -21.53 -25.80 7.76
N ALA A 540 -22.71 -25.52 7.22
CA ALA A 540 -22.91 -24.94 5.89
C ALA A 540 -23.63 -23.60 5.98
N ALA A 541 -23.31 -22.69 5.07
CA ALA A 541 -23.96 -21.39 4.94
C ALA A 541 -25.40 -21.51 4.42
N GLY A 542 -26.18 -20.44 4.64
CA GLY A 542 -27.54 -20.34 4.10
C GLY A 542 -27.56 -20.29 2.57
N LEU A 543 -28.65 -20.79 1.98
CA LEU A 543 -28.89 -20.76 0.53
C LEU A 543 -30.20 -20.02 0.26
N ASP A 544 -30.11 -18.96 -0.54
CA ASP A 544 -31.28 -18.28 -1.09
C ASP A 544 -31.53 -18.76 -2.51
N ARG A 545 -32.80 -18.94 -2.87
CA ARG A 545 -33.21 -19.42 -4.20
C ARG A 545 -34.44 -18.71 -4.73
N SER A 546 -34.49 -18.57 -6.05
CA SER A 546 -35.66 -18.18 -6.81
C SER A 546 -35.82 -19.12 -8.00
N THR A 547 -37.00 -19.70 -8.17
CA THR A 547 -37.29 -20.68 -9.22
C THR A 547 -38.60 -20.33 -9.92
N GLY A 548 -38.64 -20.57 -11.22
CA GLY A 548 -39.82 -20.35 -12.05
C GLY A 548 -39.85 -21.34 -13.19
N GLY A 549 -41.05 -21.76 -13.59
CA GLY A 549 -41.17 -22.76 -14.63
C GLY A 549 -42.58 -22.92 -15.14
N PHE A 550 -42.69 -23.80 -16.13
CA PHE A 550 -43.96 -24.20 -16.72
C PHE A 550 -43.96 -25.70 -16.98
N LEU A 551 -45.08 -26.33 -16.64
CA LEU A 551 -45.38 -27.73 -16.88
C LEU A 551 -46.55 -27.82 -17.84
N ALA A 552 -46.51 -28.78 -18.76
CA ALA A 552 -47.62 -29.15 -19.61
C ALA A 552 -47.82 -30.65 -19.56
N GLY A 553 -49.07 -31.08 -19.66
CA GLY A 553 -49.38 -32.50 -19.65
C GLY A 553 -50.63 -32.82 -20.46
N GLY A 554 -50.78 -34.11 -20.70
CA GLY A 554 -51.96 -34.67 -21.33
C GLY A 554 -52.31 -36.00 -20.68
N ASP A 555 -53.60 -36.23 -20.49
CA ASP A 555 -54.08 -37.38 -19.73
C ASP A 555 -55.49 -37.78 -20.15
N THR A 556 -55.87 -39.03 -19.84
CA THR A 556 -57.16 -39.62 -20.25
C THR A 556 -57.69 -40.56 -19.19
N ALA A 557 -59.01 -40.69 -19.10
CA ALA A 557 -59.62 -41.70 -18.27
C ALA A 557 -59.39 -43.11 -18.84
N ILE A 558 -59.20 -44.09 -17.95
CA ILE A 558 -59.15 -45.52 -18.25
C ILE A 558 -60.22 -46.21 -17.40
N GLY A 559 -61.28 -46.68 -18.04
CA GLY A 559 -62.46 -47.20 -17.32
C GLY A 559 -63.19 -46.09 -16.56
N GLU A 560 -63.92 -46.47 -15.51
CA GLU A 560 -64.78 -45.54 -14.75
C GLU A 560 -64.07 -44.87 -13.55
N ALA A 561 -62.91 -45.39 -13.13
CA ALA A 561 -62.29 -45.01 -11.86
C ALA A 561 -60.83 -44.56 -11.95
N TRP A 562 -60.16 -44.69 -13.11
CA TRP A 562 -58.73 -44.36 -13.26
C TRP A 562 -58.49 -43.27 -14.28
N ARG A 563 -57.41 -42.52 -14.06
CA ARG A 563 -56.85 -41.57 -15.00
C ARG A 563 -55.34 -41.68 -15.04
N VAL A 564 -54.77 -41.65 -16.24
CA VAL A 564 -53.32 -41.72 -16.44
C VAL A 564 -52.88 -40.68 -17.45
N GLY A 565 -51.69 -40.15 -17.23
CA GLY A 565 -51.16 -39.07 -18.03
C GLY A 565 -49.65 -39.04 -18.07
N MET A 566 -49.16 -38.18 -18.96
CA MET A 566 -47.78 -37.78 -19.02
C MET A 566 -47.68 -36.27 -18.87
N LEU A 567 -46.54 -35.81 -18.36
CA LEU A 567 -46.20 -34.40 -18.27
C LEU A 567 -44.77 -34.18 -18.78
N THR A 568 -44.51 -32.96 -19.19
CA THR A 568 -43.18 -32.43 -19.46
C THR A 568 -43.12 -30.98 -19.02
N GLY A 569 -41.93 -30.45 -18.84
CA GLY A 569 -41.78 -29.04 -18.51
C GLY A 569 -40.35 -28.55 -18.55
N TYR A 570 -40.25 -27.26 -18.23
CA TYR A 570 -39.01 -26.56 -18.07
C TYR A 570 -39.08 -25.67 -16.82
N SER A 571 -37.98 -25.59 -16.10
CA SER A 571 -37.79 -24.63 -15.02
C SER A 571 -36.41 -24.03 -15.02
N HIS A 572 -36.33 -22.79 -14.57
CA HIS A 572 -35.10 -22.07 -14.32
C HIS A 572 -35.04 -21.68 -12.85
N ALA A 573 -33.88 -21.90 -12.21
CA ALA A 573 -33.61 -21.46 -10.86
C ALA A 573 -32.32 -20.64 -10.79
N SER A 574 -32.30 -19.60 -9.97
CA SER A 574 -31.08 -18.91 -9.53
C SER A 574 -30.93 -19.09 -8.03
N PHE A 575 -29.69 -19.25 -7.55
CA PHE A 575 -29.40 -19.45 -6.14
C PHE A 575 -28.06 -18.83 -5.72
N ASP A 576 -28.00 -18.41 -4.47
CA ASP A 576 -26.87 -17.68 -3.90
C ASP A 576 -26.53 -18.20 -2.49
N VAL A 577 -25.23 -18.25 -2.19
CA VAL A 577 -24.66 -18.61 -0.88
C VAL A 577 -23.72 -17.47 -0.49
N ASP A 578 -24.30 -16.39 0.04
CA ASP A 578 -23.63 -15.10 0.25
C ASP A 578 -22.39 -15.21 1.14
N ASP A 579 -22.48 -15.94 2.25
CA ASP A 579 -21.36 -16.16 3.19
C ASP A 579 -20.18 -16.97 2.58
N ARG A 580 -20.33 -17.46 1.36
CA ARG A 580 -19.31 -18.18 0.58
C ARG A 580 -18.97 -17.50 -0.74
N ALA A 581 -19.47 -16.27 -0.96
CA ALA A 581 -19.32 -15.53 -2.22
C ALA A 581 -19.56 -16.42 -3.45
N SER A 582 -20.61 -17.25 -3.38
CA SER A 582 -20.94 -18.25 -4.37
C SER A 582 -22.36 -18.03 -4.90
N SER A 583 -22.54 -18.24 -6.20
CA SER A 583 -23.83 -18.14 -6.87
C SER A 583 -23.94 -19.16 -8.00
N GLY A 584 -25.16 -19.40 -8.46
CA GLY A 584 -25.38 -20.28 -9.57
C GLY A 584 -26.80 -20.24 -10.12
N SER A 585 -26.99 -20.98 -11.19
CA SER A 585 -28.30 -21.18 -11.81
C SER A 585 -28.46 -22.62 -12.28
N SER A 586 -29.71 -23.03 -12.47
CA SER A 586 -30.04 -24.31 -13.06
C SER A 586 -31.17 -24.20 -14.08
N ASP A 587 -30.96 -24.82 -15.23
CA ASP A 587 -31.97 -25.07 -16.25
C ASP A 587 -32.37 -26.54 -16.22
N SER A 588 -33.63 -26.82 -15.89
CA SER A 588 -34.14 -28.17 -15.71
C SER A 588 -35.21 -28.49 -16.74
N TYR A 589 -35.12 -29.68 -17.33
CA TYR A 589 -36.11 -30.24 -18.25
C TYR A 589 -36.69 -31.50 -17.64
N GLN A 590 -38.02 -31.58 -17.54
CA GLN A 590 -38.69 -32.66 -16.84
C GLN A 590 -39.56 -33.50 -17.78
N ILE A 591 -39.64 -34.80 -17.48
CA ILE A 591 -40.63 -35.71 -18.04
C ILE A 591 -41.20 -36.58 -16.91
N GLY A 592 -42.50 -36.83 -16.93
CA GLY A 592 -43.14 -37.65 -15.91
C GLY A 592 -44.36 -38.41 -16.41
N LEU A 593 -44.66 -39.49 -15.72
CA LEU A 593 -45.89 -40.24 -15.84
C LEU A 593 -46.62 -40.15 -14.50
N TYR A 594 -47.93 -39.96 -14.56
CA TYR A 594 -48.74 -39.88 -13.36
C TYR A 594 -50.09 -40.53 -13.59
N GLY A 595 -50.77 -40.84 -12.50
CA GLY A 595 -52.12 -41.34 -12.55
C GLY A 595 -52.72 -41.50 -11.17
N GLY A 596 -54.00 -41.81 -11.16
CA GLY A 596 -54.73 -42.07 -9.94
C GLY A 596 -56.20 -42.32 -10.20
N GLY A 597 -56.94 -42.54 -9.13
CA GLY A 597 -58.33 -42.92 -9.17
C GLY A 597 -59.02 -42.75 -7.83
N GLN A 598 -60.35 -42.79 -7.88
CA GLN A 598 -61.23 -42.63 -6.73
C GLN A 598 -62.16 -43.86 -6.62
N TRP A 599 -62.18 -44.50 -5.45
CA TRP A 599 -63.05 -45.64 -5.11
C TRP A 599 -63.84 -45.34 -3.84
N ASP A 600 -65.12 -44.99 -4.02
CA ASP A 600 -65.96 -44.49 -2.93
C ASP A 600 -65.26 -43.30 -2.22
N GLY A 601 -64.89 -43.50 -0.95
CA GLY A 601 -64.12 -42.52 -0.18
C GLY A 601 -62.62 -42.53 -0.50
N LEU A 602 -62.02 -43.64 -0.95
CA LEU A 602 -60.57 -43.78 -1.08
C LEU A 602 -60.05 -43.22 -2.42
N GLY A 603 -59.19 -42.20 -2.36
CA GLY A 603 -58.45 -41.68 -3.51
C GLY A 603 -56.99 -42.09 -3.46
N LEU A 604 -56.46 -42.64 -4.56
CA LEU A 604 -55.02 -42.90 -4.72
C LEU A 604 -54.52 -42.15 -5.94
N ARG A 605 -53.39 -41.46 -5.81
CA ARG A 605 -52.73 -40.77 -6.92
C ARG A 605 -51.23 -40.77 -6.75
N GLY A 606 -50.49 -40.70 -7.84
CA GLY A 606 -49.04 -40.73 -7.79
C GLY A 606 -48.41 -40.71 -9.17
N GLY A 607 -47.08 -40.80 -9.19
CA GLY A 607 -46.34 -40.75 -10.43
C GLY A 607 -44.85 -40.98 -10.25
N VAL A 608 -44.18 -40.98 -11.40
CA VAL A 608 -42.73 -41.04 -11.52
C VAL A 608 -42.30 -39.92 -12.45
N ALA A 609 -41.20 -39.24 -12.13
CA ALA A 609 -40.64 -38.23 -13.01
C ALA A 609 -39.12 -38.26 -13.01
N TYR A 610 -38.54 -37.79 -14.10
CA TYR A 610 -37.11 -37.62 -14.26
C TYR A 610 -36.83 -36.23 -14.81
N SER A 611 -35.83 -35.57 -14.23
CA SER A 611 -35.38 -34.23 -14.61
C SER A 611 -33.92 -34.26 -15.00
N TRP A 612 -33.60 -33.67 -16.14
CA TRP A 612 -32.23 -33.33 -16.53
C TRP A 612 -31.97 -31.88 -16.13
N ASN A 613 -30.97 -31.65 -15.30
CA ASN A 613 -30.63 -30.33 -14.77
C ASN A 613 -29.24 -29.95 -15.29
N ARG A 614 -29.14 -28.82 -15.99
CA ARG A 614 -27.86 -28.18 -16.28
C ARG A 614 -27.60 -27.15 -15.20
N ILE A 615 -26.39 -27.13 -14.64
CA ILE A 615 -26.03 -26.27 -13.52
C ILE A 615 -24.78 -25.48 -13.90
N ASP A 616 -24.87 -24.17 -13.72
CA ASP A 616 -23.77 -23.22 -13.86
C ASP A 616 -23.51 -22.58 -12.49
N THR A 617 -22.24 -22.50 -12.07
CA THR A 617 -21.85 -21.93 -10.77
C THR A 617 -20.64 -21.02 -10.92
N SER A 618 -20.60 -19.98 -10.09
CA SER A 618 -19.44 -19.11 -9.89
C SER A 618 -19.15 -18.97 -8.39
N ARG A 619 -17.86 -18.99 -8.03
CA ARG A 619 -17.40 -18.82 -6.65
C ARG A 619 -16.14 -17.97 -6.62
N ASN A 620 -16.09 -17.01 -5.71
CA ASN A 620 -14.88 -16.27 -5.41
C ASN A 620 -14.26 -16.81 -4.12
N VAL A 621 -13.00 -17.25 -4.18
CA VAL A 621 -12.26 -17.73 -3.01
C VAL A 621 -11.23 -16.66 -2.67
N VAL A 622 -11.39 -16.03 -1.50
CA VAL A 622 -10.48 -15.00 -1.02
C VAL A 622 -9.95 -15.42 0.34
N VAL A 623 -8.63 -15.51 0.42
CA VAL A 623 -7.86 -15.90 1.60
C VAL A 623 -6.70 -14.91 1.72
N PRO A 624 -6.23 -14.52 2.92
CA PRO A 624 -5.01 -13.73 3.05
C PRO A 624 -3.87 -14.23 2.14
N GLY A 625 -3.43 -13.39 1.20
CA GLY A 625 -2.39 -13.73 0.23
C GLY A 625 -2.80 -14.60 -0.97
N PHE A 626 -4.10 -14.89 -1.16
CA PHE A 626 -4.65 -15.67 -2.29
C PHE A 626 -6.05 -15.21 -2.70
N ALA A 627 -6.29 -15.05 -4.00
CA ALA A 627 -7.63 -14.79 -4.53
C ALA A 627 -7.83 -15.47 -5.88
N ASP A 628 -8.97 -16.14 -6.05
CA ASP A 628 -9.33 -16.81 -7.30
C ASP A 628 -10.83 -16.75 -7.58
N ALA A 629 -11.21 -16.79 -8.86
CA ALA A 629 -12.58 -16.79 -9.35
C ALA A 629 -12.84 -18.09 -10.13
N LEU A 630 -13.58 -18.99 -9.49
CA LEU A 630 -13.85 -20.33 -10.00
C LEU A 630 -15.21 -20.38 -10.69
N THR A 631 -15.27 -21.03 -11.85
CA THR A 631 -16.54 -21.32 -12.54
C THR A 631 -16.65 -22.81 -12.84
N ALA A 632 -17.85 -23.35 -12.78
CA ALA A 632 -18.11 -24.74 -13.15
C ALA A 632 -19.45 -24.87 -13.89
N LYS A 633 -19.47 -25.78 -14.87
CA LYS A 633 -20.66 -26.19 -15.62
C LYS A 633 -20.76 -27.71 -15.57
N TYR A 634 -21.89 -28.23 -15.11
CA TYR A 634 -22.11 -29.68 -15.01
C TYR A 634 -23.58 -30.03 -15.10
N ASP A 635 -23.86 -31.30 -15.42
CA ASP A 635 -25.22 -31.83 -15.49
C ASP A 635 -25.53 -32.69 -14.26
N ALA A 636 -26.80 -32.72 -13.84
CA ALA A 636 -27.33 -33.56 -12.78
C ALA A 636 -28.68 -34.18 -13.17
N GLY A 637 -28.98 -35.37 -12.65
CA GLY A 637 -30.27 -36.03 -12.82
C GLY A 637 -31.07 -36.07 -11.52
N THR A 638 -32.36 -35.73 -11.58
CA THR A 638 -33.30 -35.88 -10.45
C THR A 638 -34.37 -36.89 -10.83
N ALA A 639 -34.37 -38.06 -10.19
CA ALA A 639 -35.44 -39.05 -10.35
C ALA A 639 -36.37 -38.95 -9.15
N GLN A 640 -37.68 -39.02 -9.35
CA GLN A 640 -38.62 -39.01 -8.24
C GLN A 640 -39.75 -40.02 -8.44
N VAL A 641 -40.20 -40.60 -7.33
CA VAL A 641 -41.41 -41.40 -7.22
C VAL A 641 -42.25 -40.80 -6.10
N PHE A 642 -43.49 -40.46 -6.39
CA PHE A 642 -44.39 -39.83 -5.42
C PHE A 642 -45.77 -40.49 -5.45
N GLY A 643 -46.43 -40.45 -4.31
CA GLY A 643 -47.76 -41.01 -4.16
C GLY A 643 -48.50 -40.40 -2.97
N GLU A 644 -49.80 -40.35 -3.08
CA GLU A 644 -50.71 -39.81 -2.09
C GLU A 644 -51.97 -40.66 -1.98
N ALA A 645 -52.37 -40.95 -0.75
CA ALA A 645 -53.63 -41.60 -0.42
C ALA A 645 -54.51 -40.62 0.36
N GLY A 646 -55.78 -40.49 -0.04
CA GLY A 646 -56.78 -39.66 0.64
C GLY A 646 -58.08 -40.43 0.91
N TYR A 647 -58.85 -40.02 1.93
CA TYR A 647 -60.16 -40.60 2.21
C TYR A 647 -61.25 -39.52 2.35
N ARG A 648 -62.11 -39.39 1.35
CA ARG A 648 -63.21 -38.43 1.27
C ARG A 648 -64.35 -38.79 2.22
N VAL A 649 -64.74 -37.83 3.04
CA VAL A 649 -65.88 -37.88 3.94
C VAL A 649 -66.83 -36.72 3.61
N GLU A 650 -68.03 -37.05 3.16
CA GLU A 650 -69.07 -36.06 2.86
C GLU A 650 -70.08 -35.95 4.00
N THR A 651 -70.39 -34.70 4.37
CA THR A 651 -71.49 -34.36 5.28
C THR A 651 -72.46 -33.43 4.57
N ARG A 652 -73.62 -33.15 5.18
CA ARG A 652 -74.61 -32.21 4.61
C ARG A 652 -74.10 -30.76 4.45
N MET A 653 -73.04 -30.38 5.15
CA MET A 653 -72.55 -28.98 5.19
C MET A 653 -71.13 -28.80 4.66
N ALA A 654 -70.35 -29.88 4.55
CA ALA A 654 -68.95 -29.84 4.12
C ALA A 654 -68.49 -31.22 3.66
N ALA A 655 -67.46 -31.24 2.81
CA ALA A 655 -66.69 -32.43 2.50
C ALA A 655 -65.26 -32.23 3.04
N PHE A 656 -64.63 -33.31 3.49
CA PHE A 656 -63.26 -33.33 4.01
C PHE A 656 -62.51 -34.51 3.42
N GLU A 657 -61.21 -34.35 3.18
CA GLU A 657 -60.35 -35.40 2.67
C GLU A 657 -58.99 -35.37 3.39
N PRO A 658 -58.85 -36.06 4.54
CA PRO A 658 -57.53 -36.35 5.10
C PRO A 658 -56.68 -37.09 4.07
N PHE A 659 -55.43 -36.68 3.93
CA PHE A 659 -54.47 -37.28 3.00
C PHE A 659 -53.09 -37.49 3.63
N ALA A 660 -52.35 -38.43 3.07
CA ALA A 660 -50.94 -38.67 3.37
C ALA A 660 -50.17 -38.83 2.06
N GLY A 661 -49.15 -38.00 1.88
CA GLY A 661 -48.25 -38.03 0.73
C GLY A 661 -46.85 -38.52 1.11
N LEU A 662 -46.20 -39.21 0.17
CA LEU A 662 -44.80 -39.60 0.27
C LEU A 662 -44.13 -39.35 -1.08
N ALA A 663 -42.92 -38.81 -1.04
CA ALA A 663 -42.02 -38.72 -2.20
C ALA A 663 -40.66 -39.31 -1.85
N TYR A 664 -40.09 -40.06 -2.80
CA TYR A 664 -38.72 -40.53 -2.80
C TYR A 664 -38.00 -39.89 -3.99
N VAL A 665 -36.92 -39.17 -3.71
CA VAL A 665 -36.16 -38.36 -4.67
C VAL A 665 -34.69 -38.75 -4.63
#